data_AF-A0A6C0L4X6-F1
#
_entry.id   AF-A0A6C0L4X6-F1
#
_cell.length_a   1.000
_cell.length_b   1.000
_cell.length_c   1.000
_cell.angle_alpha   90.00
_cell.angle_beta   90.00
_cell.angle_gamma   90.00
#
_symmetry.space_group_name_H-M   'P 1'
#
loop_
_entity.id
_entity.type
_entity.pdbx_description
1 polymer ?
#
loop_
_entity_poly.entity_id
_entity_poly.type
_entity_poly.pdbx_seq_one_letter_code
_entity_poly.pdbx_strand_id
1 'polypeptide(L)'
;MHSYEDRIRAVELYYRYGKKASVVVMELGYPSTKQLGRWVRIYEEKGDLPRELKPRERYSRTQKIAAVEHYLTHGGCLSYTRRAIGYPSNEILKRWIEEFYPNARPLVIRSGTNKCFSPEERSQAVRELCNRRGTARKVAQSIGVSVPVLYKWKKDLISDEAYQSMRKRKAAPQDKNQDALLGEIQRLRQQVHQLQLERDILTKANELIKKDLGISFLTLKNREKTLIVDALKKKYPVAELLSVLQLARSCYFYHKASKRLCDKYAEIRVIMADIFEENYRCYGYRRLHAILRGNNRVISEKVVRRLMAEEQLVVKRTRRRRYNSYCGEIGPAPENLLARDFSSCRPNEKWLTDITEFQLPAGKVYLSPVIDCFDGQVVSWSIGTRPDATLVNTMLDEALDTLNEHDKPVIHSDRGGHYRWPGWLDRINTSGLIRSMSRKGCSSDNAACEGFFGRIKNEMFYGRNWAGITLEKFICFLDRYIGAADVFLDCYVVIPRCCRYFTGLIAPNDSLIRFSLYQRMYLSHMMATRQYIDKHGKPVAFYSDKHAVFRVSGPESRRTGTTQFGRALRELAIELISANSSQAKGRVERVNKTLQDRLIKEMRLQNISSVAEANQWIEHFMSDFNRRFSRPAKYPKDLHRPVTQSPLELNDIFAWQELRTLSKALTFQYDKVMYIIEPTEQNSRIAGEKITVYDYPDGSIAFRHLHRPLGYKIFDKLACVDQGAVVDNKRLGAVLKLAQQKQDELEAEGKRMRSKKMPRRRAQECVLEELRAINPVLASPQDFVPSLKR
;
A
#
# COMPACT_ATOMS: atom_id res chain seq x y z
N MET A 1 18.56 -17.54 -36.71
CA MET A 1 17.49 -17.19 -37.68
C MET A 1 16.28 -18.03 -37.32
N HIS A 2 15.09 -17.44 -37.25
CA HIS A 2 13.86 -18.17 -36.90
C HIS A 2 13.26 -18.80 -38.17
N SER A 3 12.75 -20.04 -38.07
CA SER A 3 12.14 -20.73 -39.21
C SER A 3 10.89 -20.00 -39.71
N TYR A 4 10.38 -20.35 -40.89
CA TYR A 4 9.11 -19.77 -41.38
C TYR A 4 7.94 -20.10 -40.43
N GLU A 5 7.87 -21.35 -39.97
CA GLU A 5 6.85 -21.84 -39.03
C GLU A 5 6.88 -21.09 -37.70
N ASP A 6 8.07 -20.89 -37.12
CA ASP A 6 8.25 -20.12 -35.88
C ASP A 6 7.75 -18.67 -36.01
N ARG A 7 7.92 -18.07 -37.19
CA ARG A 7 7.52 -16.69 -37.46
C ARG A 7 6.01 -16.55 -37.59
N ILE A 8 5.37 -17.46 -38.33
CA ILE A 8 3.92 -17.51 -38.47
C ILE A 8 3.27 -17.77 -37.12
N ARG A 9 3.77 -18.76 -36.37
CA ARG A 9 3.30 -19.07 -35.01
C ARG A 9 3.35 -17.85 -34.08
N ALA A 10 4.41 -17.05 -34.15
CA ALA A 10 4.54 -15.84 -33.34
C ALA A 10 3.51 -14.76 -33.75
N VAL A 11 3.21 -14.61 -35.04
CA VAL A 11 2.20 -13.65 -35.54
C VAL A 11 0.78 -14.12 -35.20
N GLU A 12 0.47 -15.41 -35.31
CA GLU A 12 -0.83 -15.96 -34.91
C GLU A 12 -1.10 -15.76 -33.41
N LEU A 13 -0.11 -16.05 -32.57
CA LEU A 13 -0.21 -15.79 -31.13
C LEU A 13 -0.39 -14.29 -30.82
N TYR A 14 0.21 -13.41 -31.63
CA TYR A 14 0.01 -11.97 -31.48
C TYR A 14 -1.45 -11.55 -31.68
N TYR A 15 -2.15 -12.13 -32.65
CA TYR A 15 -3.57 -11.89 -32.84
C TYR A 15 -4.42 -12.58 -31.78
N ARG A 16 -4.09 -13.83 -31.40
CA ARG A 16 -4.78 -14.57 -30.34
C ARG A 16 -4.77 -13.83 -29.00
N TYR A 17 -3.68 -13.13 -28.67
CA TYR A 17 -3.57 -12.34 -27.45
C TYR A 17 -4.02 -10.88 -27.57
N GLY A 18 -4.79 -10.54 -28.60
CA GLY A 18 -5.33 -9.20 -28.77
C GLY A 18 -4.25 -8.15 -28.99
N LYS A 19 -3.27 -8.44 -29.87
CA LYS A 19 -2.20 -7.54 -30.30
C LYS A 19 -1.19 -7.16 -29.19
N LYS A 20 -1.04 -8.01 -28.18
CA LYS A 20 -0.10 -7.81 -27.05
C LYS A 20 1.26 -8.48 -27.29
N ALA A 21 2.20 -7.76 -27.91
CA ALA A 21 3.53 -8.27 -28.27
C ALA A 21 4.34 -8.80 -27.06
N SER A 22 4.23 -8.16 -25.89
CA SER A 22 4.97 -8.58 -24.70
C SER A 22 4.59 -9.97 -24.18
N VAL A 23 3.33 -10.37 -24.37
CA VAL A 23 2.80 -11.68 -23.93
C VAL A 23 3.33 -12.78 -24.83
N VAL A 24 3.29 -12.57 -26.15
CA VAL A 24 3.85 -13.51 -27.15
C VAL A 24 5.34 -13.77 -26.91
N VAL A 25 6.11 -12.70 -26.66
CA VAL A 25 7.55 -12.82 -26.42
C VAL A 25 7.85 -13.51 -25.09
N MET A 26 7.01 -13.32 -24.07
CA MET A 26 7.15 -14.00 -22.79
C MET A 26 6.87 -15.51 -22.90
N GLU A 27 5.92 -15.91 -23.74
CA GLU A 27 5.53 -17.30 -23.91
C GLU A 27 6.48 -18.08 -24.82
N LEU A 28 6.86 -17.51 -25.96
CA LEU A 28 7.74 -18.17 -26.92
C LEU A 28 9.23 -18.03 -26.55
N GLY A 29 9.61 -17.04 -25.75
CA GLY A 29 11.02 -16.69 -25.49
C GLY A 29 11.74 -16.06 -26.70
N TYR A 30 11.06 -15.95 -27.84
CA TYR A 30 11.48 -15.30 -29.08
C TYR A 30 10.24 -14.76 -29.81
N PRO A 31 10.37 -13.89 -30.82
CA PRO A 31 11.51 -13.02 -31.13
C PRO A 31 11.52 -11.78 -30.19
N SER A 32 12.38 -10.79 -30.42
CA SER A 32 12.25 -9.51 -29.70
C SER A 32 10.95 -8.77 -30.07
N THR A 33 10.43 -7.92 -29.18
CA THR A 33 9.22 -7.11 -29.45
C THR A 33 9.32 -6.29 -30.73
N LYS A 34 10.50 -5.78 -31.06
CA LYS A 34 10.78 -5.05 -32.32
C LYS A 34 10.73 -5.96 -33.56
N GLN A 35 11.21 -7.20 -33.45
CA GLN A 35 11.16 -8.17 -34.53
C GLN A 35 9.73 -8.69 -34.76
N LEU A 36 8.98 -8.98 -33.69
CA LEU A 36 7.57 -9.37 -33.79
C LEU A 36 6.75 -8.27 -34.48
N GLY A 37 6.92 -7.02 -34.07
CA GLY A 37 6.27 -5.87 -34.72
C GLY A 37 6.70 -5.61 -36.17
N ARG A 38 7.83 -6.19 -36.63
CA ARG A 38 8.20 -6.20 -38.05
C ARG A 38 7.46 -7.31 -38.79
N TRP A 39 7.40 -8.51 -38.22
CA TRP A 39 6.71 -9.64 -38.83
C TRP A 39 5.21 -9.39 -38.97
N VAL A 40 4.57 -8.84 -37.93
CA VAL A 40 3.15 -8.47 -37.95
C VAL A 40 2.85 -7.47 -39.07
N ARG A 41 3.67 -6.42 -39.23
CA ARG A 41 3.48 -5.43 -40.33
C ARG A 41 3.57 -6.06 -41.71
N ILE A 42 4.56 -6.93 -41.92
CA ILE A 42 4.72 -7.61 -43.21
C ILE A 42 3.54 -8.54 -43.48
N TYR A 43 3.03 -9.20 -42.44
CA TYR A 43 1.85 -10.07 -42.51
C TYR A 43 0.57 -9.26 -42.76
N GLU A 44 0.42 -8.08 -42.15
CA GLU A 44 -0.70 -7.15 -42.42
C GLU A 44 -0.66 -6.58 -43.85
N GLU A 45 0.53 -6.30 -44.39
CA GLU A 45 0.71 -5.75 -45.75
C GLU A 45 0.52 -6.80 -46.86
N LYS A 46 0.95 -8.05 -46.63
CA LYS A 46 1.04 -9.08 -47.68
C LYS A 46 0.16 -10.30 -47.47
N GLY A 47 -0.48 -10.43 -46.31
CA GLY A 47 -1.23 -11.62 -45.91
C GLY A 47 -0.36 -12.85 -45.55
N ASP A 48 0.95 -12.79 -45.77
CA ASP A 48 1.90 -13.85 -45.45
C ASP A 48 3.31 -13.29 -45.17
N LEU A 49 4.16 -14.08 -44.51
CA LEU A 49 5.56 -13.77 -44.24
C LEU A 49 6.47 -14.36 -45.32
N PRO A 50 7.45 -13.59 -45.87
CA PRO A 50 8.42 -14.14 -46.81
C PRO A 50 9.24 -15.29 -46.20
N ARG A 51 9.43 -16.39 -46.95
CA ARG A 51 10.29 -17.52 -46.55
C ARG A 51 11.70 -17.06 -46.18
N GLU A 52 12.21 -16.01 -46.82
CA GLU A 52 13.45 -15.32 -46.44
C GLU A 52 13.23 -13.82 -46.18
N LEU A 53 13.56 -13.36 -44.97
CA LEU A 53 13.54 -11.93 -44.63
C LEU A 53 14.92 -11.32 -44.85
N LYS A 54 15.09 -10.55 -45.94
CA LYS A 54 16.33 -9.81 -46.17
C LYS A 54 16.58 -8.80 -45.02
N PRO A 55 17.82 -8.68 -44.51
CA PRO A 55 18.20 -7.64 -43.55
C PRO A 55 17.95 -6.25 -44.15
N ARG A 56 17.51 -5.29 -43.32
CA ARG A 56 17.39 -3.90 -43.76
C ARG A 56 18.81 -3.32 -43.88
N GLU A 57 19.16 -2.75 -45.03
CA GLU A 57 20.42 -2.05 -45.19
C GLU A 57 20.48 -0.87 -44.21
N ARG A 58 21.49 -0.87 -43.34
CA ARG A 58 21.62 0.08 -42.22
C ARG A 58 22.03 1.48 -42.69
N TYR A 59 22.62 1.58 -43.87
CA TYR A 59 23.12 2.83 -44.46
C TYR A 59 22.74 2.87 -45.94
N SER A 60 22.21 4.00 -46.38
CA SER A 60 21.86 4.23 -47.78
C SER A 60 23.11 4.30 -48.67
N ARG A 61 22.96 4.03 -49.97
CA ARG A 61 24.08 4.09 -50.94
C ARG A 61 24.74 5.47 -50.96
N THR A 62 23.96 6.55 -50.85
CA THR A 62 24.46 7.93 -50.76
C THR A 62 25.31 8.17 -49.51
N GLN A 63 24.90 7.63 -48.36
CA GLN A 63 25.69 7.70 -47.12
C GLN A 63 27.01 6.92 -47.20
N LYS A 64 27.02 5.78 -47.92
CA LYS A 64 28.24 5.00 -48.14
C LYS A 64 29.24 5.80 -49.00
N ILE A 65 28.76 6.39 -50.10
CA ILE A 65 29.58 7.19 -51.02
C ILE A 65 30.19 8.39 -50.31
N ALA A 66 29.38 9.17 -49.57
CA ALA A 66 29.87 10.35 -48.84
C ALA A 66 30.98 10.02 -47.82
N ALA A 67 30.87 8.87 -47.13
CA ALA A 67 31.88 8.44 -46.18
C ALA A 67 33.21 8.04 -46.85
N VAL A 68 33.14 7.42 -48.02
CA VAL A 68 34.31 7.03 -48.81
C VAL A 68 34.95 8.24 -49.48
N GLU A 69 34.18 9.18 -50.01
CA GLU A 69 34.68 10.44 -50.60
C GLU A 69 35.41 11.30 -49.57
N HIS A 70 34.86 11.43 -48.36
CA HIS A 70 35.53 12.16 -47.29
C HIS A 70 36.89 11.51 -46.91
N TYR A 71 36.97 10.18 -46.92
CA TYR A 71 38.22 9.46 -46.67
C TYR A 71 39.29 9.77 -47.74
N LEU A 72 38.88 9.81 -49.01
CA LEU A 72 39.77 10.09 -50.13
C LEU A 72 40.23 11.55 -50.15
N THR A 73 39.35 12.49 -49.83
CA THR A 73 39.65 13.93 -49.86
C THR A 73 40.50 14.39 -48.66
N HIS A 74 40.37 13.73 -47.50
CA HIS A 74 41.03 14.16 -46.25
C HIS A 74 42.15 13.21 -45.81
N GLY A 75 43.00 12.80 -46.76
CA GLY A 75 44.30 12.18 -46.47
C GLY A 75 44.27 10.71 -46.04
N GLY A 76 43.20 9.96 -46.32
CA GLY A 76 43.20 8.50 -46.18
C GLY A 76 43.27 7.98 -44.74
N CYS A 77 42.86 8.77 -43.75
CA CYS A 77 42.85 8.35 -42.34
C CYS A 77 41.45 7.87 -41.91
N LEU A 78 41.33 6.56 -41.62
CA LEU A 78 40.07 5.94 -41.15
C LEU A 78 39.57 6.59 -39.86
N SER A 79 40.47 6.82 -38.90
CA SER A 79 40.13 7.40 -37.59
C SER A 79 39.74 8.88 -37.66
N TYR A 80 40.23 9.61 -38.66
CA TYR A 80 39.83 11.00 -38.90
C TYR A 80 38.43 11.05 -39.53
N THR A 81 38.22 10.28 -40.59
CA THR A 81 36.94 10.17 -41.31
C THR A 81 35.78 9.78 -40.37
N ARG A 82 36.01 8.79 -39.48
CA ARG A 82 35.02 8.42 -38.46
C ARG A 82 34.68 9.54 -37.48
N ARG A 83 35.68 10.33 -37.07
CA ARG A 83 35.47 11.45 -36.14
C ARG A 83 34.72 12.60 -36.79
N ALA A 84 34.94 12.84 -38.08
CA ALA A 84 34.30 13.91 -38.83
C ALA A 84 32.84 13.61 -39.19
N ILE A 85 32.55 12.40 -39.68
CA ILE A 85 31.21 12.04 -40.20
C ILE A 85 30.32 11.38 -39.12
N GLY A 86 30.92 10.83 -38.06
CA GLY A 86 30.19 10.21 -36.94
C GLY A 86 29.65 8.80 -37.22
N TYR A 87 29.70 8.32 -38.46
CA TYR A 87 29.44 6.96 -38.90
C TYR A 87 30.32 6.62 -40.12
N PRO A 88 30.54 5.35 -40.49
CA PRO A 88 30.33 4.09 -39.75
C PRO A 88 31.57 3.74 -38.88
N SER A 89 31.69 2.51 -38.37
CA SER A 89 32.92 2.04 -37.71
C SER A 89 34.09 1.89 -38.71
N ASN A 90 35.33 1.94 -38.22
CA ASN A 90 36.54 1.85 -39.07
C ASN A 90 36.55 0.58 -39.96
N GLU A 91 36.06 -0.54 -39.44
CA GLU A 91 35.98 -1.82 -40.17
C GLU A 91 34.95 -1.78 -41.30
N ILE A 92 33.81 -1.13 -41.08
CA ILE A 92 32.77 -0.98 -42.10
C ILE A 92 33.23 0.00 -43.18
N LEU A 93 33.87 1.11 -42.78
CA LEU A 93 34.44 2.07 -43.73
C LEU A 93 35.53 1.43 -44.59
N LYS A 94 36.41 0.60 -44.00
CA LYS A 94 37.44 -0.13 -44.74
C LYS A 94 36.84 -1.04 -45.82
N ARG A 95 35.81 -1.81 -45.47
CA ARG A 95 35.08 -2.63 -46.43
C ARG A 95 34.43 -1.81 -47.55
N TRP A 96 33.84 -0.65 -47.24
CA TRP A 96 33.26 0.21 -48.27
C TRP A 96 34.33 0.79 -49.19
N ILE A 97 35.50 1.14 -48.66
CA ILE A 97 36.64 1.57 -49.50
C ILE A 97 37.07 0.44 -50.43
N GLU A 98 37.18 -0.79 -49.94
CA GLU A 98 37.50 -1.98 -50.76
C GLU A 98 36.41 -2.29 -51.80
N GLU A 99 35.13 -2.08 -51.46
CA GLU A 99 33.96 -2.32 -52.31
C GLU A 99 33.83 -1.26 -53.43
N PHE A 100 34.05 0.02 -53.12
CA PHE A 100 33.91 1.13 -54.09
C PHE A 100 35.22 1.47 -54.81
N TYR A 101 36.38 1.18 -54.22
CA TYR A 101 37.71 1.51 -54.75
C TYR A 101 38.75 0.39 -54.44
N PRO A 102 38.65 -0.78 -55.07
CA PRO A 102 39.50 -1.95 -54.80
C PRO A 102 41.01 -1.74 -55.02
N ASN A 103 41.42 -0.67 -55.72
CA ASN A 103 42.83 -0.36 -56.02
C ASN A 103 43.44 0.80 -55.21
N ALA A 104 42.71 1.40 -54.26
CA ALA A 104 43.22 2.50 -53.45
C ALA A 104 44.16 1.99 -52.33
N ARG A 105 45.48 2.02 -52.55
CA ARG A 105 46.46 1.72 -51.49
C ARG A 105 46.44 2.81 -50.41
N PRO A 106 46.47 2.47 -49.10
CA PRO A 106 46.61 3.46 -48.04
C PRO A 106 47.99 4.15 -48.15
N LEU A 107 48.00 5.48 -48.19
CA LEU A 107 49.22 6.28 -48.10
C LEU A 107 49.81 6.12 -46.69
N VAL A 108 50.82 5.25 -46.56
CA VAL A 108 51.64 5.14 -45.34
C VAL A 108 52.63 6.31 -45.34
N ILE A 109 52.35 7.33 -44.54
CA ILE A 109 53.33 8.40 -44.26
C ILE A 109 54.46 7.77 -43.43
N ARG A 110 55.63 7.57 -44.05
CA ARG A 110 56.86 7.15 -43.36
C ARG A 110 57.52 8.39 -42.75
N SER A 111 57.49 8.53 -41.43
CA SER A 111 58.36 9.46 -40.71
C SER A 111 59.78 8.88 -40.68
N GLY A 112 60.74 9.68 -41.14
CA GLY A 112 62.12 9.28 -41.41
C GLY A 112 62.98 9.00 -40.19
N THR A 113 63.98 8.14 -40.41
CA THR A 113 65.38 8.16 -39.93
C THR A 113 65.98 6.79 -40.29
N ASN A 114 66.43 6.59 -41.52
CA ASN A 114 67.26 5.42 -41.84
C ASN A 114 68.64 5.91 -42.25
N LYS A 115 69.57 5.81 -41.30
CA LYS A 115 71.01 5.85 -41.56
C LYS A 115 71.33 4.72 -42.57
N CYS A 116 71.99 5.03 -43.68
CA CYS A 116 72.41 4.00 -44.65
C CYS A 116 73.64 3.26 -44.12
N PHE A 117 73.52 1.95 -43.91
CA PHE A 117 74.62 1.10 -43.43
C PHE A 117 75.34 0.42 -44.60
N SER A 118 76.67 0.47 -44.59
CA SER A 118 77.52 -0.16 -45.61
C SER A 118 77.48 -1.70 -45.51
N PRO A 119 77.82 -2.45 -46.58
CA PRO A 119 77.84 -3.91 -46.56
C PRO A 119 78.80 -4.50 -45.51
N GLU A 120 79.90 -3.80 -45.23
CA GLU A 120 80.91 -4.19 -44.23
C GLU A 120 80.37 -4.01 -42.81
N GLU A 121 79.68 -2.90 -42.54
CA GLU A 121 79.03 -2.65 -41.25
C GLU A 121 77.96 -3.71 -40.94
N ARG A 122 77.18 -4.14 -41.96
CA ARG A 122 76.20 -5.22 -41.80
C ARG A 122 76.85 -6.56 -41.50
N SER A 123 77.95 -6.86 -42.20
CA SER A 123 78.69 -8.11 -42.01
C SER A 123 79.34 -8.18 -40.62
N GLN A 124 79.88 -7.07 -40.13
CA GLN A 124 80.43 -6.96 -38.79
C GLN A 124 79.34 -7.11 -37.71
N ALA A 125 78.19 -6.46 -37.90
CA ALA A 125 77.03 -6.59 -37.00
C ALA A 125 76.52 -8.03 -36.88
N VAL A 126 76.54 -8.78 -37.98
CA VAL A 126 76.13 -10.20 -38.01
C VAL A 126 77.19 -11.10 -37.37
N ARG A 127 78.49 -10.81 -37.55
CA ARG A 127 79.58 -11.54 -36.86
C ARG A 127 79.51 -11.35 -35.34
N GLU A 128 79.31 -10.12 -34.86
CA GLU A 128 79.08 -9.86 -33.44
C GLU A 128 77.82 -10.55 -32.91
N LEU A 129 76.74 -10.58 -33.69
CA LEU A 129 75.52 -11.30 -33.33
C LEU A 129 75.75 -12.82 -33.21
N CYS A 130 76.58 -13.41 -34.06
CA CYS A 130 76.88 -14.84 -34.06
C CYS A 130 77.88 -15.24 -32.96
N ASN A 131 78.86 -14.40 -32.66
CA ASN A 131 79.89 -14.67 -31.64
C ASN A 131 79.54 -14.11 -30.25
N ARG A 132 78.31 -13.65 -30.04
CA ARG A 132 77.91 -12.93 -28.80
C ARG A 132 77.98 -13.83 -27.56
N ARG A 133 78.45 -13.23 -26.44
CA ARG A 133 78.18 -13.71 -25.06
C ARG A 133 76.99 -13.00 -24.38
N GLY A 134 76.41 -11.96 -25.01
CA GLY A 134 75.30 -11.14 -24.49
C GLY A 134 74.01 -11.16 -25.32
N THR A 135 73.03 -10.30 -25.00
CA THR A 135 71.71 -10.27 -25.67
C THR A 135 71.70 -9.50 -26.99
N ALA A 136 70.89 -9.96 -27.96
CA ALA A 136 70.74 -9.37 -29.30
C ALA A 136 70.44 -7.85 -29.29
N ARG A 137 69.75 -7.39 -28.23
CA ARG A 137 69.32 -6.01 -28.07
C ARG A 137 70.48 -5.06 -27.78
N LYS A 138 71.51 -5.50 -27.06
CA LYS A 138 72.71 -4.69 -26.81
C LYS A 138 73.51 -4.46 -28.09
N VAL A 139 73.67 -5.51 -28.90
CA VAL A 139 74.35 -5.43 -30.22
C VAL A 139 73.55 -4.54 -31.19
N ALA A 140 72.23 -4.65 -31.19
CA ALA A 140 71.39 -3.78 -32.00
C ALA A 140 71.47 -2.30 -31.56
N GLN A 141 71.55 -2.03 -30.25
CA GLN A 141 71.70 -0.69 -29.70
C GLN A 141 73.08 -0.07 -29.96
N SER A 142 74.18 -0.82 -29.88
CA SER A 142 75.54 -0.29 -30.15
C SER A 142 75.69 0.16 -31.61
N ILE A 143 74.96 -0.47 -32.53
CA ILE A 143 75.02 -0.20 -33.97
C ILE A 143 73.90 0.78 -34.40
N GLY A 144 72.95 1.07 -33.50
CA GLY A 144 71.85 2.01 -33.77
C GLY A 144 70.74 1.44 -34.67
N VAL A 145 70.55 0.11 -34.68
CA VAL A 145 69.50 -0.58 -35.44
C VAL A 145 68.50 -1.29 -34.53
N SER A 146 67.31 -1.57 -35.07
CA SER A 146 66.33 -2.40 -34.37
C SER A 146 66.72 -3.88 -34.46
N VAL A 147 66.42 -4.64 -33.40
CA VAL A 147 66.70 -6.09 -33.31
C VAL A 147 66.18 -6.88 -34.52
N PRO A 148 64.96 -6.63 -35.06
CA PRO A 148 64.46 -7.34 -36.24
C PRO A 148 65.31 -7.12 -37.50
N VAL A 149 65.86 -5.91 -37.68
CA VAL A 149 66.73 -5.59 -38.83
C VAL A 149 68.04 -6.36 -38.75
N LEU A 150 68.61 -6.49 -37.54
CA LEU A 150 69.83 -7.25 -37.29
C LEU A 150 69.65 -8.75 -37.58
N TYR A 151 68.50 -9.33 -37.22
CA TYR A 151 68.18 -10.73 -37.57
C TYR A 151 67.88 -10.92 -39.06
N LYS A 152 67.32 -9.90 -39.72
CA LYS A 152 67.13 -9.89 -41.17
C LYS A 152 68.48 -9.92 -41.89
N TRP A 153 69.43 -9.06 -41.49
CA TRP A 153 70.79 -9.09 -42.04
C TRP A 153 71.50 -10.43 -41.79
N LYS A 154 71.31 -11.04 -40.62
CA LYS A 154 71.84 -12.38 -40.34
C LYS A 154 71.30 -13.43 -41.31
N LYS A 155 69.99 -13.36 -41.61
CA LYS A 155 69.32 -14.27 -42.54
C LYS A 155 69.78 -14.05 -43.99
N ASP A 156 70.00 -12.80 -44.38
CA ASP A 156 70.38 -12.44 -45.74
C ASP A 156 71.88 -12.75 -46.02
N LEU A 157 72.74 -12.77 -45.00
CA LEU A 157 74.21 -12.95 -45.14
C LEU A 157 74.74 -14.35 -44.80
N ILE A 158 73.96 -15.22 -44.14
CA ILE A 158 74.38 -16.59 -43.79
C ILE A 158 73.48 -17.58 -44.54
N SER A 159 74.06 -18.44 -45.38
CA SER A 159 73.30 -19.47 -46.10
C SER A 159 72.64 -20.47 -45.16
N ASP A 160 71.43 -20.93 -45.52
CA ASP A 160 70.55 -21.74 -44.67
C ASP A 160 71.17 -23.07 -44.19
N GLU A 161 72.19 -23.61 -44.88
CA GLU A 161 72.90 -24.84 -44.48
C GLU A 161 73.77 -24.65 -43.23
N ALA A 162 74.43 -23.49 -43.05
CA ALA A 162 75.18 -23.16 -41.84
C ALA A 162 74.26 -22.78 -40.66
N TYR A 163 73.04 -22.30 -40.95
CA TYR A 163 72.03 -21.97 -39.95
C TYR A 163 71.38 -23.24 -39.34
N GLN A 164 71.24 -24.31 -40.13
CA GLN A 164 70.68 -25.60 -39.69
C GLN A 164 71.66 -26.40 -38.81
N SER A 165 72.98 -26.31 -39.03
CA SER A 165 73.98 -27.07 -38.24
C SER A 165 74.12 -26.53 -36.80
N MET A 166 73.98 -25.22 -36.58
CA MET A 166 74.02 -24.60 -35.23
C MET A 166 72.76 -24.85 -34.39
N ARG A 167 71.64 -25.29 -35.01
CA ARG A 167 70.40 -25.63 -34.30
C ARG A 167 70.37 -27.09 -33.81
N LYS A 168 71.27 -27.95 -34.31
CA LYS A 168 71.43 -29.35 -33.89
C LYS A 168 72.40 -29.50 -32.69
N ARG A 169 72.13 -28.75 -31.61
CA ARG A 169 72.32 -29.28 -30.24
C ARG A 169 70.93 -29.35 -29.62
N LYS A 170 70.26 -30.48 -29.85
CA LYS A 170 68.99 -30.83 -29.22
C LYS A 170 69.19 -30.78 -27.70
N ALA A 171 68.47 -29.89 -27.02
CA ALA A 171 68.06 -30.14 -25.65
C ALA A 171 67.21 -31.43 -25.66
N ALA A 172 67.40 -32.26 -24.65
CA ALA A 172 66.76 -33.56 -24.47
C ALA A 172 65.21 -33.49 -24.49
N PRO A 173 64.49 -34.61 -24.65
CA PRO A 173 63.02 -34.61 -24.71
C PRO A 173 62.45 -33.97 -23.42
N GLN A 174 61.63 -32.93 -23.55
CA GLN A 174 60.91 -32.37 -22.41
C GLN A 174 59.93 -33.43 -21.90
N ASP A 175 60.15 -33.82 -20.66
CA ASP A 175 59.35 -34.77 -19.89
C ASP A 175 57.90 -34.28 -19.82
N LYS A 176 56.91 -35.12 -20.12
CA LYS A 176 55.47 -34.78 -20.01
C LYS A 176 55.12 -34.25 -18.61
N ASN A 177 55.93 -34.58 -17.62
CA ASN A 177 55.84 -34.05 -16.26
C ASN A 177 56.09 -32.55 -16.16
N GLN A 178 57.00 -31.96 -16.96
CA GLN A 178 57.32 -30.53 -16.89
C GLN A 178 56.16 -29.65 -17.37
N ASP A 179 55.50 -30.01 -18.46
CA ASP A 179 54.33 -29.28 -18.96
C ASP A 179 53.13 -29.44 -18.02
N ALA A 180 52.97 -30.63 -17.41
CA ALA A 180 51.97 -30.86 -16.37
C ALA A 180 52.24 -30.02 -15.11
N LEU A 181 53.50 -29.94 -14.66
CA LEU A 181 53.94 -29.10 -13.55
C LEU A 181 53.74 -27.61 -13.84
N LEU A 182 54.00 -27.15 -15.07
CA LEU A 182 53.75 -25.76 -15.48
C LEU A 182 52.26 -25.43 -15.48
N GLY A 183 51.42 -26.35 -15.96
CA GLY A 183 49.96 -26.25 -15.87
C GLY A 183 49.47 -26.15 -14.42
N GLU A 184 50.03 -26.98 -13.53
CA GLU A 184 49.67 -26.98 -12.11
C GLU A 184 50.14 -25.71 -11.40
N ILE A 185 51.33 -25.19 -11.70
CA ILE A 185 51.81 -23.89 -11.20
C ILE A 185 50.87 -22.77 -11.65
N GLN A 186 50.39 -22.79 -12.90
CA GLN A 186 49.47 -21.78 -13.40
C GLN A 186 48.10 -21.86 -12.69
N ARG A 187 47.59 -23.07 -12.46
CA ARG A 187 46.36 -23.32 -11.70
C ARG A 187 46.48 -22.84 -10.25
N LEU A 188 47.57 -23.18 -9.57
CA LEU A 188 47.85 -22.75 -8.21
C LEU A 188 47.98 -21.22 -8.12
N ARG A 189 48.65 -20.58 -9.09
CA ARG A 189 48.73 -19.11 -9.15
C ARG A 189 47.35 -18.45 -9.30
N GLN A 190 46.46 -19.03 -10.12
CA GLN A 190 45.08 -18.56 -10.26
C GLN A 190 44.29 -18.72 -8.96
N GLN A 191 44.43 -19.86 -8.28
CA GLN A 191 43.79 -20.09 -6.98
C GLN A 191 44.28 -19.11 -5.92
N VAL A 192 45.59 -18.86 -5.85
CA VAL A 192 46.17 -17.87 -4.92
C VAL A 192 45.61 -16.48 -5.20
N HIS A 193 45.52 -16.05 -6.47
CA HIS A 193 44.92 -14.75 -6.84
C HIS A 193 43.45 -14.65 -6.42
N GLN A 194 42.66 -15.71 -6.65
CA GLN A 194 41.25 -15.75 -6.25
C GLN A 194 41.08 -15.68 -4.73
N LEU A 195 41.85 -16.47 -3.97
CA LEU A 195 41.80 -16.46 -2.51
C LEU A 195 42.25 -15.10 -1.93
N GLN A 196 43.26 -14.46 -2.52
CA GLN A 196 43.67 -13.11 -2.13
C GLN A 196 42.56 -12.08 -2.36
N LEU A 197 41.88 -12.15 -3.50
CA LEU A 197 40.75 -11.28 -3.83
C LEU A 197 39.59 -11.45 -2.83
N GLU A 198 39.22 -12.69 -2.51
CA GLU A 198 38.17 -13.01 -1.54
C GLU A 198 38.53 -12.52 -0.13
N ARG A 199 39.78 -12.76 0.31
CA ARG A 199 40.28 -12.28 1.61
C ARG A 199 40.16 -10.76 1.72
N ASP A 200 40.64 -10.03 0.72
CA ASP A 200 40.63 -8.56 0.72
C ASP A 200 39.21 -7.99 0.71
N ILE A 201 38.28 -8.64 0.00
CA ILE A 201 36.85 -8.31 0.04
C ILE A 201 36.30 -8.48 1.45
N LEU A 202 36.59 -9.60 2.11
CA LEU A 202 36.12 -9.87 3.48
C LEU A 202 36.74 -8.91 4.49
N THR A 203 38.03 -8.63 4.39
CA THR A 203 38.72 -7.64 5.24
C THR A 203 38.09 -6.25 5.08
N LYS A 204 37.86 -5.79 3.85
CA LYS A 204 37.21 -4.49 3.61
C LYS A 204 35.73 -4.45 3.98
N ALA A 205 35.02 -5.57 3.84
CA ALA A 205 33.65 -5.67 4.34
C ALA A 205 33.61 -5.51 5.86
N ASN A 206 34.54 -6.13 6.58
CA ASN A 206 34.63 -6.02 8.04
C ASN A 206 34.97 -4.58 8.47
N GLU A 207 35.99 -3.97 7.87
CA GLU A 207 36.38 -2.57 8.15
C GLU A 207 35.24 -1.56 7.91
N LEU A 208 34.54 -1.67 6.78
CA LEU A 208 33.56 -0.64 6.37
C LEU A 208 32.15 -0.85 6.94
N ILE A 209 31.77 -2.10 7.20
CA ILE A 209 30.39 -2.46 7.57
C ILE A 209 30.30 -2.78 9.08
N LYS A 210 31.43 -3.01 9.77
CA LYS A 210 31.50 -3.32 11.21
C LYS A 210 30.50 -4.39 11.65
N LYS A 211 30.30 -5.41 10.82
CA LYS A 211 29.50 -6.60 11.15
C LYS A 211 30.50 -7.72 11.44
N ASP A 212 30.38 -8.35 12.60
CA ASP A 212 31.34 -9.33 13.11
C ASP A 212 31.54 -10.55 12.20
N LEU A 213 32.60 -11.31 12.49
CA LEU A 213 33.15 -12.47 11.78
C LEU A 213 32.10 -13.56 11.47
N GLY A 214 31.35 -13.40 10.38
CA GLY A 214 30.40 -14.40 9.88
C GLY A 214 29.73 -14.04 8.54
N ILE A 215 30.25 -13.05 7.80
CA ILE A 215 29.59 -12.50 6.62
C ILE A 215 29.90 -13.34 5.38
N SER A 216 28.88 -13.97 4.79
CA SER A 216 28.90 -14.35 3.38
C SER A 216 28.63 -13.10 2.52
N PHE A 217 29.45 -12.83 1.49
CA PHE A 217 29.20 -11.69 0.58
C PHE A 217 27.86 -11.80 -0.18
N LEU A 218 27.20 -12.97 -0.16
CA LEU A 218 25.86 -13.18 -0.69
C LEU A 218 24.77 -12.45 0.12
N THR A 219 24.96 -12.26 1.43
CA THR A 219 23.98 -11.59 2.30
C THR A 219 24.12 -10.07 2.35
N LEU A 220 25.17 -9.52 1.74
CA LEU A 220 25.40 -8.07 1.66
C LEU A 220 24.42 -7.38 0.71
N LYS A 221 23.92 -6.21 1.09
CA LYS A 221 23.04 -5.39 0.24
C LYS A 221 23.82 -4.83 -0.95
N ASN A 222 23.18 -4.61 -2.09
CA ASN A 222 23.82 -4.04 -3.29
C ASN A 222 24.54 -2.70 -3.03
N ARG A 223 23.99 -1.85 -2.14
CA ARG A 223 24.64 -0.60 -1.71
C ARG A 223 25.93 -0.86 -0.93
N GLU A 224 25.95 -1.85 -0.05
CA GLU A 224 27.13 -2.26 0.71
C GLU A 224 28.20 -2.84 -0.23
N LYS A 225 27.81 -3.71 -1.17
CA LYS A 225 28.69 -4.22 -2.23
C LYS A 225 29.34 -3.09 -3.04
N THR A 226 28.60 -2.03 -3.38
CA THR A 226 29.18 -0.88 -4.10
C THR A 226 30.26 -0.14 -3.31
N LEU A 227 30.16 -0.07 -1.99
CA LEU A 227 31.19 0.54 -1.14
C LEU A 227 32.48 -0.27 -1.18
N ILE A 228 32.39 -1.60 -1.13
CA ILE A 228 33.53 -2.50 -1.21
C ILE A 228 34.21 -2.39 -2.58
N VAL A 229 33.43 -2.40 -3.67
CA VAL A 229 33.98 -2.20 -5.03
C VAL A 229 34.70 -0.86 -5.14
N ASP A 230 34.12 0.22 -4.60
CA ASP A 230 34.76 1.54 -4.65
C ASP A 230 36.06 1.63 -3.85
N ALA A 231 36.20 0.87 -2.77
CA ALA A 231 37.42 0.78 -1.97
C ALA A 231 38.53 -0.05 -2.66
N LEU A 232 38.15 -1.16 -3.31
CA LEU A 232 39.09 -2.12 -3.91
C LEU A 232 39.42 -1.88 -5.39
N LYS A 233 38.69 -0.99 -6.08
CA LYS A 233 38.90 -0.70 -7.52
C LYS A 233 40.31 -0.21 -7.89
N LYS A 234 41.10 0.27 -6.93
CA LYS A 234 42.50 0.67 -7.15
C LYS A 234 43.45 -0.54 -7.19
N LYS A 235 43.07 -1.64 -6.52
CA LYS A 235 43.88 -2.85 -6.37
C LYS A 235 43.48 -3.95 -7.36
N TYR A 236 42.20 -4.05 -7.69
CA TYR A 236 41.66 -5.08 -8.59
C TYR A 236 40.78 -4.48 -9.70
N PRO A 237 40.71 -5.12 -10.89
CA PRO A 237 39.81 -4.72 -11.95
C PRO A 237 38.34 -4.76 -11.51
N VAL A 238 37.58 -3.73 -11.87
CA VAL A 238 36.15 -3.62 -11.48
C VAL A 238 35.33 -4.81 -11.99
N ALA A 239 35.65 -5.35 -13.17
CA ALA A 239 34.95 -6.52 -13.72
C ALA A 239 35.08 -7.76 -12.83
N GLU A 240 36.28 -8.02 -12.29
CA GLU A 240 36.55 -9.13 -11.39
C GLU A 240 35.81 -8.96 -10.06
N LEU A 241 35.87 -7.76 -9.48
CA LEU A 241 35.17 -7.43 -8.23
C LEU A 241 33.64 -7.59 -8.36
N LEU A 242 33.07 -7.18 -9.48
CA LEU A 242 31.63 -7.31 -9.76
C LEU A 242 31.21 -8.78 -9.93
N SER A 243 32.08 -9.60 -10.54
CA SER A 243 31.85 -11.04 -10.70
C SER A 243 31.80 -11.74 -9.35
N VAL A 244 32.81 -11.54 -8.51
CA VAL A 244 32.89 -12.18 -7.17
C VAL A 244 31.75 -11.74 -6.26
N LEU A 245 31.42 -10.44 -6.24
CA LEU A 245 30.32 -9.91 -5.42
C LEU A 245 28.92 -10.19 -6.00
N GLN A 246 28.83 -10.82 -7.19
CA GLN A 246 27.60 -11.04 -7.94
C GLN A 246 26.76 -9.75 -8.10
N LEU A 247 27.43 -8.65 -8.45
CA LEU A 247 26.79 -7.34 -8.61
C LEU A 247 26.72 -6.97 -10.09
N ALA A 248 25.51 -6.79 -10.62
CA ALA A 248 25.33 -6.32 -11.99
C ALA A 248 26.00 -4.95 -12.21
N ARG A 249 26.71 -4.79 -13.34
CA ARG A 249 27.41 -3.55 -13.69
C ARG A 249 26.51 -2.31 -13.64
N SER A 250 25.26 -2.43 -14.10
CA SER A 250 24.26 -1.36 -14.05
C SER A 250 23.93 -0.92 -12.61
N CYS A 251 23.80 -1.87 -11.68
CA CYS A 251 23.54 -1.60 -10.27
C CYS A 251 24.70 -0.85 -9.60
N TYR A 252 25.95 -1.18 -9.95
CA TYR A 252 27.13 -0.47 -9.45
C TYR A 252 27.09 1.02 -9.84
N PHE A 253 26.88 1.32 -11.13
CA PHE A 253 26.83 2.70 -11.60
C PHE A 253 25.60 3.47 -11.08
N TYR A 254 24.45 2.80 -10.94
CA TYR A 254 23.24 3.38 -10.35
C TYR A 254 23.48 3.87 -8.91
N HIS A 255 24.02 3.01 -8.04
CA HIS A 255 24.30 3.38 -6.65
C HIS A 255 25.42 4.43 -6.54
N LYS A 256 26.41 4.40 -7.43
CA LYS A 256 27.48 5.41 -7.51
C LYS A 256 26.95 6.78 -7.92
N ALA A 257 26.05 6.84 -8.89
CA ALA A 257 25.37 8.08 -9.29
C ALA A 257 24.46 8.59 -8.16
N SER A 258 23.73 7.70 -7.49
CA SER A 258 22.86 8.07 -6.37
C SER A 258 23.60 8.67 -5.16
N LYS A 259 24.87 8.32 -4.94
CA LYS A 259 25.71 8.95 -3.89
C LYS A 259 26.15 10.37 -4.21
N ARG A 260 26.11 10.78 -5.49
CA ARG A 260 26.48 12.13 -5.92
C ARG A 260 25.32 13.12 -5.85
N LEU A 261 24.09 12.64 -5.65
CA LEU A 261 22.93 13.48 -5.44
C LEU A 261 22.97 14.05 -4.01
N CYS A 262 22.75 15.35 -3.88
CA CYS A 262 22.55 16.01 -2.59
C CYS A 262 21.37 15.37 -1.82
N ASP A 263 21.43 15.43 -0.48
CA ASP A 263 20.33 14.92 0.34
C ASP A 263 19.07 15.75 0.08
N LYS A 264 18.11 15.13 -0.60
CA LYS A 264 16.78 15.68 -0.89
C LYS A 264 16.09 16.23 0.37
N TYR A 265 16.41 15.72 1.55
CA TYR A 265 15.76 16.07 2.81
C TYR A 265 16.65 16.92 3.74
N ALA A 266 17.77 17.47 3.26
CA ALA A 266 18.69 18.26 4.09
C ALA A 266 17.99 19.41 4.84
N GLU A 267 17.23 20.24 4.13
CA GLU A 267 16.48 21.35 4.71
C GLU A 267 15.43 20.88 5.74
N ILE A 268 14.79 19.74 5.47
CA ILE A 268 13.75 19.15 6.32
C ILE A 268 14.35 18.61 7.63
N ARG A 269 15.56 18.08 7.60
CA ARG A 269 16.24 17.56 8.79
C ARG A 269 16.53 18.69 9.78
N VAL A 270 17.02 19.82 9.28
CA VAL A 270 17.30 21.02 10.11
C VAL A 270 16.01 21.49 10.77
N ILE A 271 14.97 21.76 9.98
CA ILE A 271 13.68 22.21 10.50
C ILE A 271 13.07 21.20 11.49
N MET A 272 13.18 19.90 11.21
CA MET A 272 12.66 18.87 12.11
C MET A 272 13.44 18.81 13.42
N ALA A 273 14.76 19.02 13.40
CA ALA A 273 15.58 19.12 14.60
C ALA A 273 15.23 20.38 15.40
N ASP A 274 15.05 21.52 14.73
CA ASP A 274 14.65 22.78 15.36
C ASP A 274 13.28 22.64 16.04
N ILE A 275 12.25 22.17 15.33
CA ILE A 275 10.93 21.92 15.92
C ILE A 275 11.03 20.90 17.07
N PHE A 276 11.85 19.86 16.94
CA PHE A 276 12.00 18.87 17.98
C PHE A 276 12.63 19.46 19.24
N GLU A 277 13.61 20.37 19.11
CA GLU A 277 14.25 21.03 20.24
C GLU A 277 13.41 22.16 20.84
N GLU A 278 12.77 22.99 20.01
CA GLU A 278 11.80 24.00 20.43
C GLU A 278 10.66 23.39 21.25
N ASN A 279 10.29 22.15 20.94
CA ASN A 279 9.25 21.40 21.64
C ASN A 279 9.81 20.39 22.65
N TYR A 280 10.96 20.70 23.24
CA TYR A 280 11.57 20.01 24.38
C TYR A 280 11.80 18.50 24.18
N ARG A 281 12.00 18.07 22.93
CA ARG A 281 12.22 16.66 22.54
C ARG A 281 11.03 15.74 22.83
N CYS A 282 9.83 16.30 23.02
CA CYS A 282 8.63 15.55 23.36
C CYS A 282 7.85 15.06 22.13
N TYR A 283 8.03 15.74 20.99
CA TYR A 283 7.24 15.46 19.79
C TYR A 283 7.75 14.24 19.04
N GLY A 284 6.93 13.20 19.01
CA GLY A 284 7.17 12.03 18.16
C GLY A 284 6.91 12.31 16.67
N TYR A 285 7.27 11.34 15.82
CA TYR A 285 7.15 11.43 14.37
C TYR A 285 5.76 11.83 13.85
N ARG A 286 4.71 11.53 14.61
CA ARG A 286 3.32 11.87 14.28
C ARG A 286 3.06 13.38 14.42
N ARG A 287 3.52 14.00 15.52
CA ARG A 287 3.38 15.44 15.75
C ARG A 287 4.29 16.26 14.85
N LEU A 288 5.53 15.84 14.70
CA LEU A 288 6.45 16.47 13.74
C LEU A 288 5.87 16.44 12.32
N HIS A 289 5.28 15.32 11.90
CA HIS A 289 4.59 15.25 10.60
C HIS A 289 3.37 16.18 10.50
N ALA A 290 2.61 16.36 11.58
CA ALA A 290 1.47 17.29 11.60
C ALA A 290 1.91 18.75 11.48
N ILE A 291 2.94 19.16 12.24
CA ILE A 291 3.49 20.53 12.22
C ILE A 291 4.14 20.83 10.86
N LEU A 292 4.93 19.89 10.33
CA LEU A 292 5.51 20.02 8.99
C LEU A 292 4.43 20.18 7.92
N ARG A 293 3.28 19.50 8.08
CA ARG A 293 2.14 19.63 7.17
C ARG A 293 1.46 20.99 7.32
N GLY A 294 1.30 21.51 8.55
CA GLY A 294 0.76 22.85 8.82
C GLY A 294 1.61 23.95 8.21
N ASN A 295 2.93 23.77 8.20
CA ASN A 295 3.89 24.69 7.56
C ASN A 295 4.01 24.48 6.03
N ASN A 296 2.97 23.98 5.36
CA ASN A 296 2.91 23.71 3.91
C ASN A 296 3.96 22.72 3.34
N ARG A 297 4.62 21.89 4.17
CA ARG A 297 5.59 20.89 3.70
C ARG A 297 5.00 19.49 3.69
N VAL A 298 4.66 19.00 2.50
CA VAL A 298 3.99 17.69 2.34
C VAL A 298 5.02 16.56 2.27
N ILE A 299 5.37 16.01 3.43
CA ILE A 299 6.27 14.84 3.56
C ILE A 299 5.47 13.66 4.11
N SER A 300 5.78 12.44 3.67
CA SER A 300 5.10 11.26 4.22
C SER A 300 5.55 10.97 5.65
N GLU A 301 4.62 10.53 6.50
CA GLU A 301 4.89 10.10 7.89
C GLU A 301 6.02 9.06 7.99
N LYS A 302 6.11 8.12 7.03
CA LYS A 302 7.18 7.11 6.98
C LYS A 302 8.55 7.75 6.76
N VAL A 303 8.62 8.80 5.95
CA VAL A 303 9.86 9.56 5.73
C VAL A 303 10.24 10.32 6.99
N VAL A 304 9.30 11.01 7.65
CA VAL A 304 9.55 11.70 8.94
C VAL A 304 10.09 10.72 9.99
N ARG A 305 9.45 9.55 10.14
CA ARG A 305 9.91 8.51 11.08
C ARG A 305 11.32 8.01 10.77
N ARG A 306 11.65 7.83 9.48
CA ARG A 306 12.99 7.42 9.06
C ARG A 306 14.01 8.52 9.32
N LEU A 307 13.69 9.77 8.98
CA LEU A 307 14.57 10.92 9.24
C LEU A 307 14.83 11.08 10.74
N MET A 308 13.82 10.98 11.60
CA MET A 308 14.02 11.02 13.06
C MET A 308 14.96 9.91 13.55
N ALA A 309 14.87 8.70 12.97
CA ALA A 309 15.76 7.60 13.33
C ALA A 309 17.20 7.83 12.85
N GLU A 310 17.38 8.40 11.66
CA GLU A 310 18.69 8.76 11.10
C GLU A 310 19.35 9.91 11.88
N GLU A 311 18.58 10.91 12.30
CA GLU A 311 19.01 12.06 13.11
C GLU A 311 19.04 11.76 14.63
N GLN A 312 18.75 10.53 15.06
CA GLN A 312 18.72 10.12 16.47
C GLN A 312 17.79 10.98 17.36
N LEU A 313 16.70 11.51 16.80
CA LEU A 313 15.68 12.27 17.53
C LEU A 313 14.79 11.30 18.33
N VAL A 314 15.24 10.92 19.52
CA VAL A 314 14.56 9.95 20.39
C VAL A 314 13.73 10.68 21.45
N VAL A 315 12.42 10.46 21.42
CA VAL A 315 11.50 10.93 22.48
C VAL A 315 11.79 10.15 23.76
N LYS A 316 12.17 10.86 24.82
CA LYS A 316 12.38 10.25 26.15
C LYS A 316 11.04 9.80 26.71
N ARG A 317 10.96 8.53 27.16
CA ARG A 317 9.79 7.98 27.85
C ARG A 317 10.18 7.52 29.24
N THR A 318 9.48 8.00 30.26
CA THR A 318 9.68 7.56 31.64
C THR A 318 8.91 6.25 31.89
N ARG A 319 9.53 5.30 32.59
CA ARG A 319 8.90 4.01 32.95
C ARG A 319 7.81 4.25 34.00
N ARG A 320 6.60 3.68 33.81
CA ARG A 320 5.47 3.79 34.77
C ARG A 320 5.93 3.31 36.15
N ARG A 321 5.76 4.13 37.18
CA ARG A 321 5.78 3.71 38.59
C ARG A 321 4.37 3.24 38.97
N ARG A 322 4.27 2.19 39.78
CA ARG A 322 2.98 1.76 40.37
C ARG A 322 2.67 2.71 41.53
N TYR A 323 1.51 3.34 41.49
CA TYR A 323 0.94 4.15 42.58
C TYR A 323 -0.39 3.49 43.01
N ASN A 324 -0.70 3.53 44.30
CA ASN A 324 -1.91 2.94 44.87
C ASN A 324 -2.50 3.92 45.90
N SER A 325 -3.60 4.59 45.56
CA SER A 325 -4.33 5.55 46.41
C SER A 325 -5.53 4.93 47.13
N TYR A 326 -5.58 3.60 47.23
CA TYR A 326 -6.73 2.88 47.75
C TYR A 326 -6.87 3.03 49.29
N CYS A 327 -7.93 3.70 49.74
CA CYS A 327 -8.23 3.94 51.16
C CYS A 327 -9.30 3.01 51.77
N GLY A 328 -9.54 1.82 51.21
CA GLY A 328 -10.55 0.88 51.73
C GLY A 328 -11.97 1.09 51.18
N GLU A 329 -12.88 0.15 51.44
CA GLU A 329 -14.28 0.21 50.97
C GLU A 329 -15.20 0.76 52.07
N ILE A 330 -15.93 1.84 51.76
CA ILE A 330 -16.93 2.46 52.66
C ILE A 330 -18.37 2.01 52.26
N GLY A 331 -18.52 1.14 51.26
CA GLY A 331 -19.82 0.65 50.72
C GLY A 331 -19.72 -0.01 49.33
N PRO A 332 -20.82 -0.53 48.75
CA PRO A 332 -20.80 -1.15 47.42
C PRO A 332 -20.60 -0.09 46.31
N ALA A 333 -19.70 -0.36 45.37
CA ALA A 333 -19.47 0.49 44.20
C ALA A 333 -20.51 0.19 43.11
N PRO A 334 -20.96 1.19 42.32
CA PRO A 334 -21.86 0.99 41.20
C PRO A 334 -21.19 0.15 40.10
N GLU A 335 -22.00 -0.47 39.24
CA GLU A 335 -21.51 -1.32 38.17
C GLU A 335 -20.68 -0.55 37.13
N ASN A 336 -19.73 -1.24 36.50
CA ASN A 336 -18.96 -0.71 35.38
C ASN A 336 -19.79 -0.75 34.10
N LEU A 337 -20.67 0.24 33.92
CA LEU A 337 -21.51 0.44 32.74
C LEU A 337 -20.70 0.67 31.45
N LEU A 338 -19.48 1.22 31.53
CA LEU A 338 -18.64 1.43 30.35
C LEU A 338 -18.06 0.14 29.81
N ALA A 339 -17.73 -0.82 30.67
CA ALA A 339 -17.16 -2.13 30.30
C ALA A 339 -16.01 -2.04 29.26
N ARG A 340 -15.16 -1.00 29.37
CA ARG A 340 -14.05 -0.66 28.46
C ARG A 340 -14.46 -0.19 27.05
N ASP A 341 -15.72 0.19 26.87
CA ASP A 341 -16.22 0.86 25.68
C ASP A 341 -16.20 2.38 25.87
N PHE A 342 -15.03 2.98 25.63
CA PHE A 342 -14.79 4.43 25.63
C PHE A 342 -15.24 5.12 24.34
N SER A 343 -16.17 4.50 23.58
CA SER A 343 -16.77 5.13 22.41
C SER A 343 -18.21 5.52 22.71
N SER A 344 -18.59 6.71 22.25
CA SER A 344 -19.94 7.24 22.33
C SER A 344 -20.42 7.64 20.94
N CYS A 345 -21.74 7.68 20.76
CA CYS A 345 -22.38 8.01 19.50
C CYS A 345 -22.91 9.44 19.40
N ARG A 346 -23.05 10.12 20.54
CA ARG A 346 -23.49 11.50 20.64
C ARG A 346 -22.55 12.24 21.59
N PRO A 347 -22.28 13.53 21.39
CA PRO A 347 -21.66 14.34 22.43
C PRO A 347 -22.39 14.17 23.77
N ASN A 348 -21.68 14.28 24.89
CA ASN A 348 -22.26 14.24 26.24
C ASN A 348 -23.05 12.98 26.61
N GLU A 349 -22.78 11.83 25.97
CA GLU A 349 -23.38 10.54 26.38
C GLU A 349 -22.53 9.84 27.44
N LYS A 350 -21.19 9.98 27.37
CA LYS A 350 -20.24 9.31 28.24
C LYS A 350 -19.07 10.21 28.56
N TRP A 351 -18.84 10.44 29.84
CA TRP A 351 -17.77 11.24 30.37
C TRP A 351 -16.81 10.42 31.22
N LEU A 352 -15.52 10.74 31.13
CA LEU A 352 -14.47 10.13 31.94
C LEU A 352 -13.85 11.18 32.84
N THR A 353 -13.59 10.82 34.09
CA THR A 353 -12.85 11.65 35.04
C THR A 353 -11.87 10.82 35.86
N ASP A 354 -10.76 11.44 36.22
CA ASP A 354 -9.78 10.90 37.15
C ASP A 354 -8.87 12.03 37.68
N ILE A 355 -8.06 11.78 38.70
CA ILE A 355 -7.13 12.79 39.24
C ILE A 355 -5.69 12.36 38.94
N THR A 356 -4.85 13.32 38.53
CA THR A 356 -3.42 13.06 38.35
C THR A 356 -2.54 14.04 39.12
N GLU A 357 -1.45 13.52 39.69
CA GLU A 357 -0.46 14.30 40.46
C GLU A 357 0.75 14.70 39.59
N PHE A 358 1.19 15.95 39.72
CA PHE A 358 2.45 16.50 39.23
C PHE A 358 3.35 16.86 40.41
N GLN A 359 4.54 16.26 40.47
CA GLN A 359 5.50 16.47 41.56
C GLN A 359 6.56 17.49 41.15
N LEU A 360 6.49 18.70 41.70
CA LEU A 360 7.45 19.78 41.47
C LEU A 360 8.40 19.91 42.67
N PRO A 361 9.59 20.52 42.51
CA PRO A 361 10.46 20.87 43.64
C PRO A 361 9.77 21.79 44.67
N ALA A 362 8.85 22.65 44.20
CA ALA A 362 8.10 23.58 45.04
C ALA A 362 6.88 22.96 45.75
N GLY A 363 6.50 21.72 45.43
CA GLY A 363 5.30 21.07 45.97
C GLY A 363 4.55 20.22 44.95
N LYS A 364 3.33 19.80 45.29
CA LYS A 364 2.50 18.95 44.43
C LYS A 364 1.34 19.74 43.84
N VAL A 365 1.02 19.46 42.58
CA VAL A 365 -0.15 20.00 41.87
C VAL A 365 -1.00 18.84 41.36
N TYR A 366 -2.31 18.98 41.49
CA TYR A 366 -3.31 17.99 41.12
C TYR A 366 -4.20 18.56 40.01
N LEU A 367 -4.52 17.71 39.02
CA LEU A 367 -5.41 18.03 37.90
C LEU A 367 -6.56 17.03 37.88
N SER A 368 -7.79 17.55 37.75
CA SER A 368 -9.00 16.76 37.54
C SER A 368 -9.71 17.26 36.28
N PRO A 369 -9.78 16.47 35.18
CA PRO A 369 -10.52 16.83 33.97
C PRO A 369 -11.80 15.99 33.78
N VAL A 370 -12.78 16.53 33.08
CA VAL A 370 -13.86 15.75 32.41
C VAL A 370 -13.52 15.60 30.94
N ILE A 371 -13.54 14.37 30.43
CA ILE A 371 -13.26 14.08 29.03
C ILE A 371 -14.48 13.42 28.38
N ASP A 372 -14.95 13.97 27.26
CA ASP A 372 -16.02 13.38 26.46
C ASP A 372 -15.49 12.20 25.62
N CYS A 373 -16.13 11.03 25.71
CA CYS A 373 -15.81 9.86 24.90
C CYS A 373 -16.22 9.97 23.42
N PHE A 374 -16.99 10.99 23.02
CA PHE A 374 -17.37 11.21 21.62
C PHE A 374 -16.17 11.60 20.76
N ASP A 375 -15.45 12.66 21.13
CA ASP A 375 -14.30 13.17 20.39
C ASP A 375 -13.01 13.27 21.21
N GLY A 376 -13.04 12.97 22.51
CA GLY A 376 -11.89 13.09 23.40
C GLY A 376 -11.58 14.54 23.80
N GLN A 377 -12.52 15.47 23.60
CA GLN A 377 -12.44 16.83 24.09
C GLN A 377 -12.47 16.87 25.62
N VAL A 378 -11.73 17.82 26.20
CA VAL A 378 -11.81 18.11 27.63
C VAL A 378 -12.98 19.08 27.82
N VAL A 379 -14.05 18.64 28.49
CA VAL A 379 -15.26 19.44 28.71
C VAL A 379 -15.01 20.52 29.75
N SER A 380 -14.35 20.16 30.85
CA SER A 380 -13.92 21.06 31.92
C SER A 380 -12.68 20.49 32.62
N TRP A 381 -11.96 21.33 33.36
CA TRP A 381 -10.85 20.88 34.20
C TRP A 381 -10.62 21.82 35.38
N SER A 382 -10.20 21.26 36.51
CA SER A 382 -9.77 22.03 37.67
C SER A 382 -8.35 21.66 38.07
N ILE A 383 -7.61 22.65 38.58
CA ILE A 383 -6.22 22.49 39.00
C ILE A 383 -6.09 23.02 40.44
N GLY A 384 -5.47 22.24 41.31
CA GLY A 384 -5.28 22.61 42.72
C GLY A 384 -3.98 22.08 43.31
N THR A 385 -3.65 22.52 44.52
CA THR A 385 -2.45 22.09 45.25
C THR A 385 -2.71 20.91 46.18
N ARG A 386 -3.99 20.51 46.35
CA ARG A 386 -4.42 19.38 47.16
C ARG A 386 -5.47 18.57 46.40
N PRO A 387 -5.50 17.22 46.56
CA PRO A 387 -6.56 16.40 46.01
C PRO A 387 -7.72 16.40 47.01
N ASP A 388 -8.55 17.45 46.99
CA ASP A 388 -9.72 17.57 47.86
C ASP A 388 -11.03 17.41 47.09
N ALA A 389 -12.15 17.35 47.81
CA ALA A 389 -13.47 17.26 47.21
C ALA A 389 -13.81 18.52 46.40
N THR A 390 -13.35 19.70 46.85
CA THR A 390 -13.56 20.99 46.18
C THR A 390 -13.05 20.95 44.75
N LEU A 391 -11.83 20.46 44.52
CA LEU A 391 -11.24 20.31 43.20
C LEU A 391 -12.16 19.55 42.24
N VAL A 392 -12.65 18.38 42.67
CA VAL A 392 -13.47 17.50 41.81
C VAL A 392 -14.88 18.08 41.61
N ASN A 393 -15.45 18.70 42.65
CA ASN A 393 -16.77 19.32 42.57
C ASN A 393 -16.78 20.51 41.63
N THR A 394 -15.80 21.42 41.73
CA THR A 394 -15.72 22.60 40.86
C THR A 394 -15.63 22.19 39.40
N MET A 395 -14.81 21.18 39.09
CA MET A 395 -14.73 20.64 37.73
C MET A 395 -16.07 20.07 37.25
N LEU A 396 -16.81 19.37 38.12
CA LEU A 396 -18.11 18.80 37.73
C LEU A 396 -19.15 19.90 37.53
N ASP A 397 -19.19 20.90 38.38
CA ASP A 397 -20.12 22.03 38.27
C ASP A 397 -19.89 22.79 36.96
N GLU A 398 -18.63 23.10 36.63
CA GLU A 398 -18.27 23.72 35.35
C GLU A 398 -18.64 22.84 34.15
N ALA A 399 -18.53 21.50 34.26
CA ALA A 399 -18.98 20.61 33.20
C ALA A 399 -20.51 20.63 33.03
N LEU A 400 -21.24 20.65 34.14
CA LEU A 400 -22.70 20.67 34.14
C LEU A 400 -23.24 21.96 33.50
N ASP A 401 -22.57 23.09 33.68
CA ASP A 401 -22.92 24.37 33.05
C ASP A 401 -22.82 24.32 31.50
N THR A 402 -22.09 23.34 30.95
CA THR A 402 -21.98 23.14 29.49
C THR A 402 -23.05 22.23 28.90
N LEU A 403 -23.87 21.57 29.74
CA LEU A 403 -24.91 20.64 29.29
C LEU A 403 -26.22 21.35 28.94
N ASN A 404 -26.94 20.80 27.96
CA ASN A 404 -28.33 21.17 27.72
C ASN A 404 -29.25 20.45 28.72
N GLU A 405 -30.46 20.96 28.93
CA GLU A 405 -31.45 20.39 29.89
C GLU A 405 -31.79 18.91 29.67
N HIS A 406 -31.56 18.38 28.47
CA HIS A 406 -31.87 16.99 28.10
C HIS A 406 -30.65 16.05 28.15
N ASP A 407 -29.44 16.57 28.29
CA ASP A 407 -28.22 15.76 28.25
C ASP A 407 -27.96 15.14 29.62
N LYS A 408 -27.94 13.80 29.69
CA LYS A 408 -27.69 13.04 30.92
C LYS A 408 -26.53 12.05 30.74
N PRO A 409 -25.28 12.53 30.68
CA PRO A 409 -24.12 11.67 30.46
C PRO A 409 -23.96 10.58 31.52
N VAL A 410 -23.41 9.45 31.10
CA VAL A 410 -22.82 8.48 32.02
C VAL A 410 -21.43 8.99 32.43
N ILE A 411 -21.26 9.36 33.70
CA ILE A 411 -19.96 9.75 34.24
C ILE A 411 -19.22 8.54 34.83
N HIS A 412 -18.03 8.27 34.31
CA HIS A 412 -17.18 7.15 34.72
C HIS A 412 -15.94 7.62 35.45
N SER A 413 -15.72 7.09 36.65
CA SER A 413 -14.55 7.40 37.48
C SER A 413 -13.85 6.15 38.00
N ASP A 414 -12.61 6.29 38.47
CA ASP A 414 -11.98 5.25 39.28
C ASP A 414 -12.61 5.20 40.70
N ARG A 415 -12.26 4.17 41.50
CA ARG A 415 -12.77 3.97 42.86
C ARG A 415 -12.15 4.90 43.92
N GLY A 416 -11.74 6.10 43.56
CA GLY A 416 -11.17 7.10 44.47
C GLY A 416 -12.20 7.61 45.50
N GLY A 417 -11.73 7.96 46.71
CA GLY A 417 -12.60 8.46 47.78
C GLY A 417 -13.38 9.74 47.41
N HIS A 418 -12.79 10.60 46.59
CA HIS A 418 -13.39 11.85 46.10
C HIS A 418 -14.61 11.65 45.18
N TYR A 419 -14.79 10.44 44.62
CA TYR A 419 -15.96 10.11 43.79
C TYR A 419 -17.05 9.36 44.57
N ARG A 420 -16.85 9.20 45.88
CA ARG A 420 -17.70 8.41 46.76
C ARG A 420 -18.22 9.17 47.97
N TRP A 421 -17.69 10.35 48.26
CA TRP A 421 -18.14 11.16 49.39
C TRP A 421 -19.54 11.74 49.10
N PRO A 422 -20.33 12.04 50.15
CA PRO A 422 -21.75 12.39 50.00
C PRO A 422 -22.02 13.53 49.02
N GLY A 423 -21.31 14.66 49.08
CA GLY A 423 -21.64 15.78 48.21
C GLY A 423 -21.30 15.57 46.73
N TRP A 424 -20.46 14.60 46.37
CA TRP A 424 -20.33 14.18 44.96
C TRP A 424 -21.57 13.40 44.51
N LEU A 425 -22.08 12.52 45.38
CA LEU A 425 -23.29 11.76 45.11
C LEU A 425 -24.50 12.68 44.99
N ASP A 426 -24.62 13.68 45.86
CA ASP A 426 -25.71 14.66 45.84
C ASP A 426 -25.71 15.45 44.52
N ARG A 427 -24.55 15.90 44.05
CA ARG A 427 -24.42 16.60 42.76
C ARG A 427 -24.81 15.74 41.57
N ILE A 428 -24.33 14.49 41.52
CA ILE A 428 -24.70 13.53 40.47
C ILE A 428 -26.20 13.25 40.47
N ASN A 429 -26.78 13.02 41.65
CA ASN A 429 -28.20 12.71 41.78
C ASN A 429 -29.08 13.91 41.40
N THR A 430 -28.68 15.12 41.81
CA THR A 430 -29.42 16.37 41.51
C THR A 430 -29.38 16.70 40.02
N SER A 431 -28.24 16.47 39.36
CA SER A 431 -28.07 16.69 37.91
C SER A 431 -28.63 15.54 37.05
N GLY A 432 -29.05 14.43 37.65
CA GLY A 432 -29.59 13.28 36.93
C GLY A 432 -28.55 12.52 36.09
N LEU A 433 -27.27 12.63 36.43
CA LEU A 433 -26.19 11.91 35.76
C LEU A 433 -26.18 10.43 36.15
N ILE A 434 -25.78 9.57 35.21
CA ILE A 434 -25.68 8.13 35.45
C ILE A 434 -24.26 7.81 35.92
N ARG A 435 -24.12 7.33 37.15
CA ARG A 435 -22.79 7.03 37.72
C ARG A 435 -22.29 5.65 37.30
N SER A 436 -21.03 5.59 36.85
CA SER A 436 -20.30 4.35 36.57
C SER A 436 -18.93 4.36 37.25
N MET A 437 -18.46 3.21 37.75
CA MET A 437 -17.13 3.09 38.37
C MET A 437 -16.35 1.88 37.87
N SER A 438 -15.02 2.02 37.85
CA SER A 438 -14.08 0.94 37.52
C SER A 438 -14.18 -0.25 38.49
N ARG A 439 -13.69 -1.43 38.07
CA ARG A 439 -13.45 -2.55 39.01
C ARG A 439 -12.17 -2.33 39.81
N LYS A 440 -12.16 -2.81 41.06
CA LYS A 440 -11.00 -2.73 41.96
C LYS A 440 -9.75 -3.31 41.27
N GLY A 441 -8.68 -2.53 41.23
CA GLY A 441 -7.39 -2.94 40.66
C GLY A 441 -7.36 -3.08 39.13
N CYS A 442 -8.39 -2.63 38.41
CA CYS A 442 -8.46 -2.71 36.94
C CYS A 442 -8.18 -1.34 36.29
N SER A 443 -6.92 -0.92 36.21
CA SER A 443 -6.51 0.33 35.53
C SER A 443 -6.92 0.41 34.05
N SER A 444 -7.12 -0.74 33.40
CA SER A 444 -7.65 -0.84 32.04
C SER A 444 -9.07 -0.27 31.89
N ASP A 445 -9.83 -0.20 32.98
CA ASP A 445 -11.23 0.25 32.95
C ASP A 445 -11.34 1.78 32.81
N ASN A 446 -10.25 2.53 33.02
CA ASN A 446 -10.18 3.98 32.76
C ASN A 446 -9.02 4.37 31.79
N ALA A 447 -8.67 3.46 30.87
CA ALA A 447 -7.48 3.61 30.02
C ALA A 447 -7.47 4.86 29.13
N ALA A 448 -8.65 5.37 28.73
CA ALA A 448 -8.76 6.58 27.92
C ALA A 448 -8.33 7.84 28.70
N CYS A 449 -8.75 7.98 29.96
CA CYS A 449 -8.30 9.05 30.85
C CYS A 449 -6.81 8.91 31.21
N GLU A 450 -6.33 7.69 31.48
CA GLU A 450 -4.88 7.44 31.66
C GLU A 450 -4.05 7.86 30.43
N GLY A 451 -4.59 7.63 29.23
CA GLY A 451 -3.97 8.01 27.97
C GLY A 451 -3.86 9.53 27.82
N PHE A 452 -4.87 10.28 28.26
CA PHE A 452 -4.84 11.74 28.34
C PHE A 452 -3.73 12.23 29.28
N PHE A 453 -3.69 11.74 30.53
CA PHE A 453 -2.62 12.11 31.46
C PHE A 453 -1.22 11.75 30.97
N GLY A 454 -1.08 10.57 30.35
CA GLY A 454 0.17 10.16 29.74
C GLY A 454 0.65 11.15 28.67
N ARG A 455 -0.27 11.71 27.87
CA ARG A 455 0.06 12.73 26.87
C ARG A 455 0.54 14.02 27.53
N ILE A 456 -0.27 14.60 28.43
CA ILE A 456 0.11 15.84 29.14
C ILE A 456 1.45 15.67 29.84
N LYS A 457 1.62 14.57 30.58
CA LYS A 457 2.86 14.36 31.33
C LYS A 457 4.07 14.21 30.41
N ASN A 458 3.96 13.53 29.27
CA ASN A 458 5.09 13.39 28.35
C ASN A 458 5.39 14.68 27.58
N GLU A 459 4.37 15.47 27.23
CA GLU A 459 4.51 16.62 26.32
C GLU A 459 4.82 17.93 27.06
N MET A 460 4.18 18.09 28.23
CA MET A 460 4.25 19.29 29.02
C MET A 460 5.24 19.13 30.17
N PHE A 461 5.18 18.02 30.90
CA PHE A 461 5.85 17.90 32.20
C PHE A 461 7.23 17.23 32.17
N TYR A 462 7.35 16.05 31.55
CA TYR A 462 8.59 15.28 31.49
C TYR A 462 9.58 15.88 30.50
N GLY A 463 10.86 15.91 30.85
CA GLY A 463 11.92 16.47 30.02
C GLY A 463 12.20 17.95 30.27
N ARG A 464 11.42 18.63 31.13
CA ARG A 464 11.64 20.02 31.53
C ARG A 464 12.23 20.12 32.94
N ASN A 465 13.01 21.17 33.17
CA ASN A 465 13.48 21.52 34.51
C ASN A 465 12.48 22.46 35.18
N TRP A 466 11.94 22.03 36.31
CA TRP A 466 10.96 22.78 37.11
C TRP A 466 11.57 23.42 38.36
N ALA A 467 12.90 23.45 38.47
CA ALA A 467 13.59 24.13 39.56
C ALA A 467 13.34 25.66 39.49
N GLY A 468 12.96 26.27 40.61
CA GLY A 468 12.71 27.71 40.71
C GLY A 468 11.34 28.20 40.21
N ILE A 469 10.47 27.29 39.73
CA ILE A 469 9.10 27.64 39.31
C ILE A 469 8.14 27.51 40.49
N THR A 470 7.34 28.56 40.73
CA THR A 470 6.28 28.55 41.77
C THR A 470 5.08 27.72 41.32
N LEU A 471 4.29 27.23 42.29
CA LEU A 471 3.09 26.42 42.01
C LEU A 471 2.09 27.18 41.13
N GLU A 472 1.84 28.45 41.41
CA GLU A 472 0.95 29.33 40.64
C GLU A 472 1.37 29.44 39.17
N LYS A 473 2.66 29.66 38.90
CA LYS A 473 3.19 29.74 37.54
C LYS A 473 3.03 28.42 36.79
N PHE A 474 3.19 27.29 37.49
CA PHE A 474 2.94 25.97 36.90
C PHE A 474 1.45 25.76 36.59
N ILE A 475 0.56 26.20 37.48
CA ILE A 475 -0.90 26.13 37.26
C ILE A 475 -1.28 26.91 36.01
N CYS A 476 -0.84 28.16 35.87
CA CYS A 476 -1.10 28.96 34.66
C CYS A 476 -0.54 28.30 33.39
N PHE A 477 0.60 27.62 33.49
CA PHE A 477 1.20 26.91 32.36
C PHE A 477 0.39 25.67 31.96
N LEU A 478 -0.07 24.89 32.94
CA LEU A 478 -0.92 23.72 32.73
C LEU A 478 -2.30 24.12 32.19
N ASP A 479 -2.89 25.16 32.74
CA ASP A 479 -4.17 25.71 32.30
C ASP A 479 -4.12 26.15 30.84
N ARG A 480 -3.11 26.97 30.48
CA ARG A 480 -2.87 27.37 29.09
C ARG A 480 -2.61 26.18 28.18
N TYR A 481 -1.93 25.14 28.65
CA TYR A 481 -1.68 23.94 27.86
C TYR A 481 -2.98 23.23 27.50
N ILE A 482 -3.90 23.07 28.46
CA ILE A 482 -5.19 22.40 28.25
C ILE A 482 -6.09 23.29 27.38
N GLY A 483 -6.21 24.58 27.68
CA GLY A 483 -7.01 25.52 26.89
C GLY A 483 -6.50 25.75 25.45
N ALA A 484 -5.17 25.68 25.21
CA ALA A 484 -4.62 25.70 23.86
C ALA A 484 -4.74 24.35 23.15
N ALA A 485 -4.82 23.24 23.89
CA ALA A 485 -5.01 21.91 23.32
C ALA A 485 -6.42 21.70 22.74
N ASP A 486 -7.41 22.48 23.15
CA ASP A 486 -8.73 22.53 22.47
C ASP A 486 -8.63 23.01 21.02
N VAL A 487 -7.57 23.76 20.67
CA VAL A 487 -7.27 24.15 19.28
C VAL A 487 -6.45 23.06 18.55
N PHE A 488 -5.85 22.11 19.27
CA PHE A 488 -4.85 21.16 18.75
C PHE A 488 -5.17 19.66 18.95
N LEU A 489 -6.39 19.31 19.39
CA LEU A 489 -6.91 17.93 19.44
C LEU A 489 -7.21 17.37 18.02
N ASP A 490 -6.29 17.61 17.08
CA ASP A 490 -6.44 17.34 15.65
C ASP A 490 -6.07 15.91 15.23
N CYS A 491 -5.70 15.03 16.15
CA CYS A 491 -5.43 13.63 15.83
C CYS A 491 -5.35 12.85 17.15
N TYR A 492 -6.45 12.24 17.61
CA TYR A 492 -6.54 10.93 18.28
C TYR A 492 -7.89 10.83 18.99
N VAL A 493 -8.95 10.73 18.19
CA VAL A 493 -10.31 10.46 18.65
C VAL A 493 -10.51 8.95 18.74
N VAL A 494 -11.08 8.47 19.85
CA VAL A 494 -11.78 7.18 19.86
C VAL A 494 -13.02 7.36 18.98
N ILE A 495 -12.86 7.14 17.67
CA ILE A 495 -13.92 7.45 16.69
C ILE A 495 -15.24 6.77 17.11
N PRO A 496 -16.36 7.52 17.24
CA PRO A 496 -17.70 6.99 17.50
C PRO A 496 -18.05 5.80 16.60
N ARG A 497 -18.63 4.73 17.16
CA ARG A 497 -18.99 3.54 16.38
C ARG A 497 -20.04 3.80 15.28
N CYS A 498 -20.94 4.76 15.50
CA CYS A 498 -22.00 5.16 14.56
C CYS A 498 -21.53 6.04 13.39
N CYS A 499 -20.45 6.82 13.56
CA CYS A 499 -19.88 7.64 12.48
C CYS A 499 -18.62 7.02 11.86
N ARG A 500 -18.17 5.85 12.35
CA ARG A 500 -17.01 5.11 11.81
C ARG A 500 -17.20 4.59 10.39
N TYR A 501 -18.45 4.44 9.94
CA TYR A 501 -18.77 3.74 8.71
C TYR A 501 -19.67 4.60 7.83
N PHE A 502 -19.08 5.19 6.80
CA PHE A 502 -19.81 5.73 5.68
C PHE A 502 -19.39 4.99 4.41
N THR A 503 -20.35 4.77 3.51
CA THR A 503 -20.07 4.32 2.15
C THR A 503 -20.02 5.55 1.26
N GLY A 504 -18.83 5.81 0.71
CA GLY A 504 -18.59 6.94 -0.17
C GLY A 504 -18.26 6.50 -1.59
N LEU A 505 -18.94 7.06 -2.58
CA LEU A 505 -18.59 7.01 -3.99
C LEU A 505 -17.95 8.34 -4.37
N ILE A 506 -16.68 8.29 -4.76
CA ILE A 506 -15.90 9.48 -5.08
C ILE A 506 -15.80 9.59 -6.60
N ALA A 507 -16.43 10.61 -7.19
CA ALA A 507 -16.21 11.01 -8.57
C ALA A 507 -15.55 12.42 -8.62
N PRO A 508 -14.87 12.76 -9.74
CA PRO A 508 -14.01 13.96 -9.83
C PRO A 508 -14.71 15.30 -9.53
N ASN A 509 -16.03 15.37 -9.72
CA ASN A 509 -16.83 16.59 -9.58
C ASN A 509 -18.04 16.44 -8.65
N ASP A 510 -18.40 15.22 -8.25
CA ASP A 510 -19.51 14.97 -7.33
C ASP A 510 -19.19 13.71 -6.52
N SER A 511 -19.15 13.83 -5.20
CA SER A 511 -18.88 12.73 -4.29
C SER A 511 -20.13 12.47 -3.46
N LEU A 512 -20.62 11.24 -3.47
CA LEU A 512 -21.82 10.82 -2.76
C LEU A 512 -21.40 10.02 -1.51
N ILE A 513 -21.85 10.45 -0.34
CA ILE A 513 -21.51 9.84 0.95
C ILE A 513 -22.78 9.54 1.71
N ARG A 514 -22.86 8.34 2.29
CA ARG A 514 -23.97 7.93 3.14
C ARG A 514 -23.44 7.29 4.41
N PHE A 515 -23.99 7.67 5.57
CA PHE A 515 -23.67 7.04 6.84
C PHE A 515 -24.44 5.74 7.01
N SER A 516 -23.80 4.75 7.64
CA SER A 516 -24.49 3.55 8.09
C SER A 516 -23.99 3.10 9.47
N LEU A 517 -24.90 2.54 10.26
CA LEU A 517 -24.60 2.10 11.62
C LEU A 517 -23.63 0.90 11.69
N TYR A 518 -23.27 0.27 10.57
CA TYR A 518 -22.51 -0.99 10.54
C TYR A 518 -21.42 -1.06 9.47
N GLN A 519 -20.23 -1.51 9.88
CA GLN A 519 -19.02 -1.70 9.07
C GLN A 519 -19.16 -2.60 7.83
N ARG A 520 -20.20 -3.44 7.76
CA ARG A 520 -20.24 -4.58 6.83
C ARG A 520 -21.65 -4.95 6.39
N MET A 521 -22.28 -4.11 5.58
CA MET A 521 -23.45 -4.55 4.82
C MET A 521 -23.23 -4.39 3.32
N TYR A 522 -23.37 -5.51 2.61
CA TYR A 522 -23.37 -5.55 1.13
C TYR A 522 -24.47 -4.64 0.56
N LEU A 523 -25.65 -4.62 1.21
CA LEU A 523 -26.79 -3.82 0.81
C LEU A 523 -26.53 -2.30 0.89
N SER A 524 -25.78 -1.80 1.88
CA SER A 524 -25.45 -0.36 1.92
C SER A 524 -24.63 0.09 0.71
N HIS A 525 -23.68 -0.74 0.25
CA HIS A 525 -22.91 -0.46 -0.96
C HIS A 525 -23.77 -0.56 -2.22
N MET A 526 -24.69 -1.53 -2.27
CA MET A 526 -25.66 -1.67 -3.35
C MET A 526 -26.57 -0.45 -3.45
N MET A 527 -27.13 0.03 -2.33
CA MET A 527 -28.00 1.20 -2.28
C MET A 527 -27.26 2.49 -2.67
N ALA A 528 -26.05 2.72 -2.14
CA ALA A 528 -25.25 3.88 -2.52
C ALA A 528 -24.92 3.88 -4.03
N THR A 529 -24.67 2.70 -4.59
CA THR A 529 -24.42 2.52 -6.03
C THR A 529 -25.70 2.72 -6.85
N ARG A 530 -26.85 2.24 -6.37
CA ARG A 530 -28.17 2.48 -6.97
C ARG A 530 -28.45 3.97 -7.09
N GLN A 531 -28.31 4.71 -5.99
CA GLN A 531 -28.55 6.16 -5.94
C GLN A 531 -27.60 6.93 -6.87
N TYR A 532 -26.33 6.51 -6.93
CA TYR A 532 -25.37 7.09 -7.87
C TYR A 532 -25.79 6.87 -9.33
N ILE A 533 -26.24 5.66 -9.67
CA ILE A 533 -26.67 5.33 -11.03
C ILE A 533 -27.95 6.08 -11.41
N ASP A 534 -28.88 6.27 -10.48
CA ASP A 534 -30.09 7.06 -10.72
C ASP A 534 -29.76 8.53 -10.97
N LYS A 535 -28.78 9.10 -10.25
CA LYS A 535 -28.38 10.50 -10.38
C LYS A 535 -27.49 10.78 -11.59
N HIS A 536 -26.55 9.89 -11.90
CA HIS A 536 -25.47 10.15 -12.87
C HIS A 536 -25.44 9.18 -14.06
N GLY A 537 -26.16 8.06 -14.00
CA GLY A 537 -26.07 6.99 -14.98
C GLY A 537 -24.99 5.93 -14.66
N LYS A 538 -24.82 4.96 -15.56
CA LYS A 538 -23.94 3.80 -15.36
C LYS A 538 -22.46 4.18 -15.57
N PRO A 539 -21.59 4.10 -14.56
CA PRO A 539 -20.16 4.30 -14.76
C PRO A 539 -19.57 3.19 -15.63
N VAL A 540 -18.42 3.46 -16.26
CA VAL A 540 -17.69 2.46 -17.04
C VAL A 540 -17.06 1.41 -16.13
N ALA A 541 -16.42 1.87 -15.05
CA ALA A 541 -15.73 1.01 -14.10
C ALA A 541 -15.89 1.54 -12.67
N PHE A 542 -15.86 0.61 -11.72
CA PHE A 542 -15.96 0.85 -10.29
C PHE A 542 -14.65 0.43 -9.62
N TYR A 543 -13.99 1.35 -8.91
CA TYR A 543 -12.73 1.08 -8.22
C TYR A 543 -12.96 0.80 -6.74
N SER A 544 -12.46 -0.33 -6.23
CA SER A 544 -12.64 -0.72 -4.83
C SER A 544 -11.37 -1.28 -4.18
N ASP A 545 -11.28 -1.26 -2.85
CA ASP A 545 -10.22 -1.98 -2.11
C ASP A 545 -10.49 -3.51 -2.14
N LYS A 546 -9.51 -4.33 -1.75
CA LYS A 546 -9.59 -5.80 -1.68
C LYS A 546 -10.42 -6.31 -0.50
N HIS A 547 -11.42 -5.55 -0.08
CA HIS A 547 -12.31 -5.91 1.02
C HIS A 547 -13.23 -7.08 0.61
N ALA A 548 -13.65 -7.90 1.58
CA ALA A 548 -14.43 -9.12 1.35
C ALA A 548 -15.77 -8.88 0.61
N VAL A 549 -16.30 -7.65 0.68
CA VAL A 549 -17.52 -7.22 -0.02
C VAL A 549 -17.33 -7.19 -1.54
N PHE A 550 -16.14 -6.81 -2.00
CA PHE A 550 -15.80 -6.65 -3.41
C PHE A 550 -15.07 -7.86 -3.98
N ARG A 551 -14.41 -8.67 -3.11
CA ARG A 551 -13.63 -9.83 -3.52
C ARG A 551 -13.79 -11.01 -2.57
N VAL A 552 -14.01 -12.19 -3.16
CA VAL A 552 -14.04 -13.47 -2.44
C VAL A 552 -12.60 -13.89 -2.07
N SER A 553 -12.34 -14.11 -0.78
CA SER A 553 -10.97 -14.41 -0.26
C SER A 553 -10.79 -15.85 0.26
N GLY A 554 -11.76 -16.76 0.07
CA GLY A 554 -11.74 -18.13 0.62
C GLY A 554 -11.51 -19.25 -0.40
N PRO A 555 -10.91 -20.40 0.00
CA PRO A 555 -10.61 -21.54 -0.87
C PRO A 555 -11.85 -22.34 -1.33
N GLU A 556 -12.90 -22.47 -0.51
CA GLU A 556 -14.13 -23.23 -0.84
C GLU A 556 -15.07 -22.51 -1.84
N SER A 557 -14.98 -21.18 -1.88
CA SER A 557 -15.85 -20.30 -2.69
C SER A 557 -15.37 -20.07 -4.13
N ARG A 558 -14.37 -20.85 -4.59
CA ARG A 558 -13.85 -20.83 -5.97
C ARG A 558 -14.86 -21.35 -7.01
N ARG A 559 -15.99 -21.92 -6.60
CA ARG A 559 -17.02 -22.49 -7.51
C ARG A 559 -17.93 -21.45 -8.19
N THR A 560 -18.13 -20.25 -7.62
CA THR A 560 -18.97 -19.17 -8.21
C THR A 560 -18.22 -17.87 -8.54
N GLY A 561 -16.99 -17.70 -8.02
CA GLY A 561 -16.02 -16.69 -8.44
C GLY A 561 -16.38 -15.21 -8.24
N THR A 562 -17.58 -14.85 -7.77
CA THR A 562 -18.09 -13.46 -7.76
C THR A 562 -18.84 -13.15 -6.46
N THR A 563 -18.62 -11.96 -5.87
CA THR A 563 -19.41 -11.49 -4.72
C THR A 563 -20.81 -11.02 -5.16
N GLN A 564 -21.77 -10.91 -4.24
CA GLN A 564 -23.10 -10.37 -4.55
C GLN A 564 -23.03 -8.95 -5.14
N PHE A 565 -22.14 -8.12 -4.62
CA PHE A 565 -21.90 -6.79 -5.18
C PHE A 565 -21.26 -6.85 -6.58
N GLY A 566 -20.29 -7.74 -6.78
CA GLY A 566 -19.69 -7.97 -8.09
C GLY A 566 -20.68 -8.54 -9.12
N ARG A 567 -21.67 -9.32 -8.68
CA ARG A 567 -22.78 -9.81 -9.52
C ARG A 567 -23.61 -8.64 -10.03
N ALA A 568 -24.09 -7.78 -9.13
CA ALA A 568 -24.89 -6.60 -9.50
C ALA A 568 -24.17 -5.69 -10.50
N LEU A 569 -22.88 -5.40 -10.26
CA LEU A 569 -22.08 -4.60 -11.19
C LEU A 569 -21.90 -5.28 -12.56
N ARG A 570 -21.72 -6.60 -12.60
CA ARG A 570 -21.59 -7.35 -13.85
C ARG A 570 -22.87 -7.33 -14.67
N GLU A 571 -24.03 -7.49 -14.02
CA GLU A 571 -25.35 -7.39 -14.68
C GLU A 571 -25.59 -6.01 -15.29
N LEU A 572 -25.05 -4.96 -14.67
CA LEU A 572 -25.06 -3.59 -15.21
C LEU A 572 -23.95 -3.30 -16.22
N ALA A 573 -23.15 -4.32 -16.56
CA ALA A 573 -21.96 -4.20 -17.40
C ALA A 573 -20.95 -3.14 -16.90
N ILE A 574 -20.83 -2.96 -15.59
CA ILE A 574 -19.86 -2.08 -14.91
C ILE A 574 -18.64 -2.92 -14.49
N GLU A 575 -17.45 -2.53 -14.93
CA GLU A 575 -16.23 -3.27 -14.61
C GLU A 575 -15.80 -3.03 -13.14
N LEU A 576 -15.71 -4.07 -12.32
CA LEU A 576 -15.19 -3.96 -10.95
C LEU A 576 -13.67 -4.12 -10.92
N ILE A 577 -12.95 -3.03 -10.66
CA ILE A 577 -11.48 -3.00 -10.59
C ILE A 577 -11.06 -2.97 -9.12
N SER A 578 -10.63 -4.12 -8.61
CA SER A 578 -10.00 -4.20 -7.28
C SER A 578 -8.57 -3.63 -7.33
N ALA A 579 -8.30 -2.61 -6.52
CA ALA A 579 -7.00 -1.94 -6.52
C ALA A 579 -5.85 -2.91 -6.18
N ASN A 580 -4.96 -3.16 -7.14
CA ASN A 580 -3.71 -3.89 -6.92
C ASN A 580 -2.53 -2.97 -6.56
N SER A 581 -2.71 -1.65 -6.66
CA SER A 581 -1.68 -0.64 -6.41
C SER A 581 -2.06 0.31 -5.27
N SER A 582 -1.04 0.84 -4.59
CA SER A 582 -1.17 1.78 -3.45
C SER A 582 -1.74 3.15 -3.83
N GLN A 583 -1.77 3.52 -5.11
CA GLN A 583 -2.13 4.87 -5.56
C GLN A 583 -3.63 5.19 -5.48
N ALA A 584 -4.51 4.25 -5.87
CA ALA A 584 -5.96 4.45 -5.78
C ALA A 584 -6.39 4.45 -4.30
N LYS A 585 -5.85 3.50 -3.52
CA LYS A 585 -6.02 3.41 -2.07
C LYS A 585 -5.60 4.70 -1.36
N GLY A 586 -4.44 5.26 -1.71
CA GLY A 586 -3.95 6.50 -1.12
C GLY A 586 -4.73 7.78 -1.48
N ARG A 587 -5.56 7.80 -2.53
CA ARG A 587 -6.46 8.95 -2.80
C ARG A 587 -7.73 8.86 -1.96
N VAL A 588 -8.38 7.69 -1.97
CA VAL A 588 -9.59 7.42 -1.18
C VAL A 588 -9.29 7.55 0.31
N GLU A 589 -8.18 7.00 0.80
CA GLU A 589 -7.80 7.12 2.22
C GLU A 589 -7.51 8.58 2.65
N ARG A 590 -6.96 9.41 1.76
CA ARG A 590 -6.71 10.83 2.07
C ARG A 590 -8.02 11.61 2.21
N VAL A 591 -8.93 11.43 1.25
CA VAL A 591 -10.26 12.06 1.28
C VAL A 591 -11.06 11.55 2.48
N ASN A 592 -11.09 10.23 2.72
CA ASN A 592 -11.76 9.64 3.87
C ASN A 592 -11.19 10.16 5.19
N LYS A 593 -9.87 10.34 5.32
CA LYS A 593 -9.27 10.91 6.54
C LYS A 593 -9.71 12.37 6.76
N THR A 594 -9.70 13.19 5.71
CA THR A 594 -10.13 14.59 5.79
C THR A 594 -11.62 14.70 6.15
N LEU A 595 -12.45 13.85 5.54
CA LEU A 595 -13.88 13.81 5.82
C LEU A 595 -14.15 13.29 7.24
N GLN A 596 -13.50 12.21 7.69
CA GLN A 596 -13.68 11.68 9.05
C GLN A 596 -13.37 12.70 10.15
N ASP A 597 -12.36 13.54 9.94
CA ASP A 597 -11.94 14.55 10.92
C ASP A 597 -12.87 15.77 10.91
N ARG A 598 -13.20 16.28 9.72
CA ARG A 598 -13.99 17.51 9.56
C ARG A 598 -15.48 17.30 9.77
N LEU A 599 -16.02 16.20 9.26
CA LEU A 599 -17.45 15.92 9.27
C LEU A 599 -17.99 15.80 10.68
N ILE A 600 -17.23 15.18 11.59
CA ILE A 600 -17.62 15.05 13.01
C ILE A 600 -17.68 16.42 13.69
N LYS A 601 -16.69 17.28 13.46
CA LYS A 601 -16.62 18.63 14.03
C LYS A 601 -17.76 19.52 13.54
N GLU A 602 -18.04 19.49 12.23
CA GLU A 602 -19.13 20.27 11.63
C GLU A 602 -20.50 19.74 12.06
N MET A 603 -20.68 18.42 12.21
CA MET A 603 -21.90 17.85 12.80
C MET A 603 -22.15 18.33 14.23
N ARG A 604 -21.08 18.42 15.05
CA ARG A 604 -21.16 18.94 16.41
C ARG A 604 -21.57 20.42 16.44
N LEU A 605 -21.01 21.25 15.54
CA LEU A 605 -21.40 22.66 15.42
C LEU A 605 -22.88 22.84 15.02
N GLN A 606 -23.44 21.87 14.30
CA GLN A 606 -24.85 21.86 13.88
C GLN A 606 -25.77 21.11 14.85
N ASN A 607 -25.24 20.68 16.02
CA ASN A 607 -25.97 19.88 17.02
C ASN A 607 -26.61 18.60 16.46
N ILE A 608 -26.03 18.02 15.41
CA ILE A 608 -26.55 16.81 14.77
C ILE A 608 -26.20 15.59 15.61
N SER A 609 -27.21 14.79 15.94
CA SER A 609 -27.07 13.75 16.95
C SER A 609 -27.71 12.40 16.57
N SER A 610 -28.32 12.32 15.38
CA SER A 610 -28.86 11.09 14.80
C SER A 610 -28.32 10.79 13.39
N VAL A 611 -28.36 9.53 12.97
CA VAL A 611 -27.94 9.12 11.61
C VAL A 611 -28.89 9.65 10.54
N ALA A 612 -30.18 9.80 10.86
CA ALA A 612 -31.17 10.36 9.95
C ALA A 612 -30.87 11.84 9.65
N GLU A 613 -30.70 12.67 10.70
CA GLU A 613 -30.29 14.07 10.55
C GLU A 613 -28.94 14.19 9.84
N ALA A 614 -27.98 13.31 10.17
CA ALA A 614 -26.68 13.28 9.51
C ALA A 614 -26.81 12.99 8.00
N ASN A 615 -27.68 12.06 7.59
CA ASN A 615 -27.92 11.73 6.18
C ASN A 615 -28.73 12.81 5.44
N GLN A 616 -29.51 13.65 6.12
CA GLN A 616 -30.14 14.84 5.50
C GLN A 616 -29.13 15.98 5.34
N TRP A 617 -28.31 16.20 6.36
CA TRP A 617 -27.31 17.25 6.37
C TRP A 617 -26.11 16.95 5.45
N ILE A 618 -25.75 15.66 5.27
CA ILE A 618 -24.59 15.27 4.45
C ILE A 618 -24.69 15.78 3.02
N GLU A 619 -25.89 15.92 2.44
CA GLU A 619 -26.07 16.46 1.10
C GLU A 619 -25.63 17.94 1.03
N HIS A 620 -26.01 18.72 2.04
CA HIS A 620 -25.60 20.11 2.18
C HIS A 620 -24.08 20.23 2.43
N PHE A 621 -23.55 19.42 3.33
CA PHE A 621 -22.12 19.35 3.62
C PHE A 621 -21.32 18.97 2.36
N MET A 622 -21.77 17.97 1.60
CA MET A 622 -21.06 17.52 0.40
C MET A 622 -21.16 18.55 -0.73
N SER A 623 -22.27 19.28 -0.84
CA SER A 623 -22.39 20.40 -1.78
C SER A 623 -21.36 21.50 -1.46
N ASP A 624 -21.27 21.91 -0.19
CA ASP A 624 -20.29 22.91 0.24
C ASP A 624 -18.84 22.40 0.14
N PHE A 625 -18.60 21.14 0.51
CA PHE A 625 -17.31 20.49 0.42
C PHE A 625 -16.84 20.38 -1.03
N ASN A 626 -17.71 19.93 -1.94
CA ASN A 626 -17.40 19.85 -3.37
C ASN A 626 -17.19 21.26 -3.95
N ARG A 627 -17.99 22.27 -3.56
CA ARG A 627 -17.77 23.66 -3.97
C ARG A 627 -16.37 24.18 -3.59
N ARG A 628 -15.89 23.86 -2.39
CA ARG A 628 -14.59 24.35 -1.87
C ARG A 628 -13.38 23.53 -2.33
N PHE A 629 -13.54 22.22 -2.47
CA PHE A 629 -12.40 21.29 -2.60
C PHE A 629 -12.42 20.43 -3.87
N SER A 630 -13.51 20.43 -4.64
CA SER A 630 -13.52 19.71 -5.92
C SER A 630 -12.53 20.34 -6.89
N ARG A 631 -11.99 19.51 -7.78
CA ARG A 631 -11.13 19.97 -8.86
C ARG A 631 -11.85 19.70 -10.17
N PRO A 632 -11.90 20.67 -11.10
CA PRO A 632 -12.55 20.45 -12.37
C PRO A 632 -11.89 19.26 -13.07
N ALA A 633 -12.71 18.35 -13.59
CA ALA A 633 -12.25 17.22 -14.38
C ALA A 633 -11.36 17.71 -15.53
N LYS A 634 -10.19 17.08 -15.70
CA LYS A 634 -9.26 17.40 -16.80
C LYS A 634 -9.92 17.23 -18.18
N TYR A 635 -10.92 16.36 -18.27
CA TYR A 635 -11.74 16.18 -19.45
C TYR A 635 -13.21 16.35 -19.02
N PRO A 636 -13.92 17.38 -19.51
CA PRO A 636 -15.26 17.74 -19.01
C PRO A 636 -16.39 16.89 -19.60
N LYS A 637 -16.09 16.02 -20.58
CA LYS A 637 -17.10 15.15 -21.19
C LYS A 637 -17.59 14.12 -20.17
N ASP A 638 -18.91 14.04 -20.03
CA ASP A 638 -19.54 12.97 -19.27
C ASP A 638 -19.34 11.62 -19.98
N LEU A 639 -18.84 10.63 -19.24
CA LEU A 639 -18.58 9.28 -19.72
C LEU A 639 -19.54 8.24 -19.12
N HIS A 640 -20.55 8.68 -18.36
CA HIS A 640 -21.60 7.77 -17.89
C HIS A 640 -22.43 7.26 -19.08
N ARG A 641 -22.80 5.98 -18.99
CA ARG A 641 -23.70 5.34 -19.95
C ARG A 641 -25.14 5.48 -19.48
N PRO A 642 -26.11 5.61 -20.40
CA PRO A 642 -27.52 5.71 -20.02
C PRO A 642 -28.00 4.43 -19.32
N VAL A 643 -28.95 4.60 -18.40
CA VAL A 643 -29.60 3.47 -17.73
C VAL A 643 -30.64 2.87 -18.66
N THR A 644 -30.45 1.61 -19.03
CA THR A 644 -31.31 0.89 -19.99
C THR A 644 -32.29 -0.04 -19.29
N GLN A 645 -32.02 -0.37 -18.02
CA GLN A 645 -32.87 -1.22 -17.19
C GLN A 645 -34.03 -0.41 -16.62
N SER A 646 -35.18 -1.06 -16.48
CA SER A 646 -36.33 -0.50 -15.76
C SER A 646 -36.05 -0.39 -14.25
N PRO A 647 -36.78 0.48 -13.52
CA PRO A 647 -36.63 0.59 -12.07
C PRO A 647 -36.81 -0.75 -11.31
N LEU A 648 -37.72 -1.60 -11.79
CA LEU A 648 -37.97 -2.93 -11.21
C LEU A 648 -36.78 -3.88 -11.41
N GLU A 649 -36.20 -3.88 -12.62
CA GLU A 649 -34.99 -4.66 -12.89
C GLU A 649 -33.80 -4.17 -12.07
N LEU A 650 -33.67 -2.86 -11.86
CA LEU A 650 -32.61 -2.31 -11.02
C LEU A 650 -32.78 -2.74 -9.56
N ASN A 651 -34.00 -2.78 -9.04
CA ASN A 651 -34.28 -3.30 -7.70
C ASN A 651 -33.88 -4.78 -7.59
N ASP A 652 -34.20 -5.60 -8.60
CA ASP A 652 -33.80 -7.01 -8.65
C ASP A 652 -32.28 -7.19 -8.71
N ILE A 653 -31.60 -6.38 -9.53
CA ILE A 653 -30.13 -6.39 -9.67
C ILE A 653 -29.46 -6.06 -8.34
N PHE A 654 -29.96 -5.06 -7.61
CA PHE A 654 -29.42 -4.63 -6.32
C PHE A 654 -29.96 -5.41 -5.11
N ALA A 655 -30.84 -6.38 -5.32
CA ALA A 655 -31.28 -7.30 -4.27
C ALA A 655 -30.21 -8.36 -3.95
N TRP A 656 -30.28 -8.91 -2.74
CA TRP A 656 -29.53 -10.11 -2.42
C TRP A 656 -30.16 -11.31 -3.12
N GLN A 657 -29.38 -12.01 -3.95
CA GLN A 657 -29.88 -13.13 -4.75
C GLN A 657 -29.29 -14.46 -4.30
N GLU A 658 -30.14 -15.45 -4.02
CA GLU A 658 -29.69 -16.80 -3.67
C GLU A 658 -30.51 -17.88 -4.38
N LEU A 659 -29.82 -18.89 -4.90
CA LEU A 659 -30.48 -20.03 -5.53
C LEU A 659 -30.91 -21.07 -4.48
N ARG A 660 -32.16 -21.52 -4.59
CA ARG A 660 -32.74 -22.58 -3.78
C ARG A 660 -33.42 -23.62 -4.66
N THR A 661 -33.38 -24.87 -4.25
CA THR A 661 -34.08 -25.96 -4.95
C THR A 661 -35.48 -26.10 -4.38
N LEU A 662 -36.48 -26.11 -5.25
CA LEU A 662 -37.87 -26.32 -4.86
C LEU A 662 -38.11 -27.82 -4.61
N SER A 663 -38.70 -28.20 -3.48
CA SER A 663 -39.00 -29.60 -3.19
C SER A 663 -40.15 -30.13 -4.07
N LYS A 664 -40.33 -31.46 -4.08
CA LYS A 664 -41.51 -32.09 -4.71
C LYS A 664 -42.85 -31.62 -4.11
N ALA A 665 -42.83 -31.14 -2.87
CA ALA A 665 -44.00 -30.59 -2.19
C ALA A 665 -44.15 -29.06 -2.36
N LEU A 666 -43.43 -28.46 -3.33
CA LEU A 666 -43.42 -27.02 -3.58
C LEU A 666 -42.98 -26.17 -2.37
N THR A 667 -42.09 -26.73 -1.55
CA THR A 667 -41.54 -26.05 -0.38
C THR A 667 -40.04 -25.86 -0.48
N PHE A 668 -39.53 -24.79 0.11
CA PHE A 668 -38.10 -24.59 0.31
C PHE A 668 -37.85 -23.79 1.59
N GLN A 669 -36.62 -23.82 2.09
CA GLN A 669 -36.24 -23.09 3.29
C GLN A 669 -35.30 -21.94 2.95
N TYR A 670 -35.61 -20.75 3.45
CA TYR A 670 -34.78 -19.56 3.35
C TYR A 670 -34.82 -18.78 4.66
N ASP A 671 -33.66 -18.37 5.18
CA ASP A 671 -33.53 -17.73 6.50
C ASP A 671 -34.29 -18.45 7.64
N LYS A 672 -34.17 -19.78 7.67
CA LYS A 672 -34.88 -20.69 8.59
C LYS A 672 -36.41 -20.70 8.49
N VAL A 673 -37.02 -19.81 7.73
CA VAL A 673 -38.44 -19.79 7.40
C VAL A 673 -38.71 -20.77 6.27
N MET A 674 -39.81 -21.51 6.36
CA MET A 674 -40.26 -22.40 5.30
C MET A 674 -41.25 -21.64 4.43
N TYR A 675 -40.99 -21.59 3.13
CA TYR A 675 -41.87 -20.97 2.15
C TYR A 675 -42.55 -22.07 1.34
N ILE A 676 -43.86 -21.94 1.18
CA ILE A 676 -44.70 -22.85 0.41
C ILE A 676 -45.15 -22.07 -0.83
N ILE A 677 -44.71 -22.50 -2.01
CA ILE A 677 -45.13 -21.93 -3.28
C ILE A 677 -46.57 -22.39 -3.57
N GLU A 678 -47.39 -21.50 -4.10
CA GLU A 678 -48.78 -21.82 -4.42
C GLU A 678 -48.88 -23.01 -5.38
N PRO A 679 -49.72 -24.02 -5.07
CA PRO A 679 -49.84 -25.23 -5.86
C PRO A 679 -50.72 -24.98 -7.10
N THR A 680 -50.16 -24.27 -8.08
CA THR A 680 -50.73 -24.17 -9.43
C THR A 680 -50.15 -25.26 -10.32
N GLU A 681 -50.86 -25.68 -11.36
CA GLU A 681 -50.39 -26.70 -12.31
C GLU A 681 -49.02 -26.32 -12.91
N GLN A 682 -48.80 -25.03 -13.14
CA GLN A 682 -47.54 -24.48 -13.64
C GLN A 682 -46.41 -24.49 -12.61
N ASN A 683 -46.72 -24.41 -11.30
CA ASN A 683 -45.72 -24.47 -10.23
C ASN A 683 -45.36 -25.93 -9.89
N SER A 684 -46.30 -26.85 -10.02
CA SER A 684 -46.05 -28.30 -9.88
C SER A 684 -45.03 -28.83 -10.89
N ARG A 685 -44.97 -28.24 -12.09
CA ARG A 685 -44.01 -28.61 -13.14
C ARG A 685 -42.56 -28.19 -12.87
N ILE A 686 -42.35 -27.16 -12.04
CA ILE A 686 -41.01 -26.67 -11.66
C ILE A 686 -40.50 -27.30 -10.35
N ALA A 687 -41.20 -28.32 -9.83
CA ALA A 687 -40.78 -29.05 -8.65
C ALA A 687 -39.44 -29.78 -8.90
N GLY A 688 -38.45 -29.55 -8.03
CA GLY A 688 -37.09 -30.03 -8.21
C GLY A 688 -36.16 -29.05 -8.95
N GLU A 689 -36.70 -28.00 -9.56
CA GLU A 689 -35.90 -26.97 -10.24
C GLU A 689 -35.34 -25.92 -9.26
N LYS A 690 -34.43 -25.08 -9.77
CA LYS A 690 -33.81 -23.99 -9.00
C LYS A 690 -34.62 -22.72 -9.16
N ILE A 691 -35.04 -22.16 -8.03
CA ILE A 691 -35.66 -20.84 -7.94
C ILE A 691 -34.65 -19.82 -7.40
N THR A 692 -34.83 -18.57 -7.80
CA THR A 692 -34.04 -17.43 -7.30
C THR A 692 -34.83 -16.73 -6.20
N VAL A 693 -34.21 -16.63 -5.03
CA VAL A 693 -34.69 -15.81 -3.91
C VAL A 693 -34.10 -14.42 -4.06
N TYR A 694 -34.97 -13.40 -4.08
CA TYR A 694 -34.63 -11.99 -4.03
C TYR A 694 -34.96 -11.47 -2.65
N ASP A 695 -33.95 -10.99 -1.94
CA ASP A 695 -34.06 -10.39 -0.60
C ASP A 695 -33.65 -8.91 -0.71
N TYR A 696 -34.65 -8.03 -0.62
CA TYR A 696 -34.50 -6.61 -0.91
C TYR A 696 -34.00 -5.82 0.30
N PRO A 697 -33.39 -4.63 0.09
CA PRO A 697 -32.90 -3.80 1.19
C PRO A 697 -33.98 -3.34 2.18
N ASP A 698 -35.22 -3.19 1.71
CA ASP A 698 -36.41 -2.84 2.50
C ASP A 698 -36.99 -4.04 3.28
N GLY A 699 -36.33 -5.19 3.27
CA GLY A 699 -36.77 -6.39 3.99
C GLY A 699 -37.89 -7.17 3.31
N SER A 700 -38.37 -6.73 2.14
CA SER A 700 -39.28 -7.52 1.32
C SER A 700 -38.55 -8.70 0.67
N ILE A 701 -39.27 -9.80 0.42
CA ILE A 701 -38.71 -11.00 -0.20
C ILE A 701 -39.60 -11.38 -1.39
N ALA A 702 -38.97 -11.70 -2.52
CA ALA A 702 -39.66 -12.24 -3.68
C ALA A 702 -38.99 -13.52 -4.19
N PHE A 703 -39.79 -14.41 -4.76
CA PHE A 703 -39.31 -15.64 -5.36
C PHE A 703 -39.64 -15.65 -6.83
N ARG A 704 -38.66 -15.96 -7.67
CA ARG A 704 -38.87 -16.07 -9.11
C ARG A 704 -38.28 -17.35 -9.66
N HIS A 705 -38.99 -17.92 -10.62
CA HIS A 705 -38.44 -18.93 -11.50
C HIS A 705 -38.17 -18.29 -12.85
N LEU A 706 -36.89 -18.20 -13.24
CA LEU A 706 -36.43 -17.41 -14.38
C LEU A 706 -36.87 -15.94 -14.22
N HIS A 707 -37.90 -15.51 -14.94
CA HIS A 707 -38.46 -14.15 -14.88
C HIS A 707 -39.91 -14.12 -14.33
N ARG A 708 -40.48 -15.28 -13.97
CA ARG A 708 -41.86 -15.38 -13.48
C ARG A 708 -41.90 -15.27 -11.95
N PRO A 709 -42.68 -14.33 -11.38
CA PRO A 709 -42.89 -14.27 -9.93
C PRO A 709 -43.72 -15.47 -9.45
N LEU A 710 -43.39 -15.97 -8.26
CA LEU A 710 -44.10 -17.09 -7.63
C LEU A 710 -44.86 -16.59 -6.40
N GLY A 711 -46.18 -16.79 -6.39
CA GLY A 711 -47.01 -16.61 -5.19
C GLY A 711 -46.58 -17.61 -4.11
N TYR A 712 -46.56 -17.16 -2.86
CA TYR A 712 -46.09 -17.98 -1.74
C TYR A 712 -46.86 -17.71 -0.46
N LYS A 713 -46.89 -18.73 0.41
CA LYS A 713 -47.33 -18.63 1.80
C LYS A 713 -46.17 -18.94 2.72
N ILE A 714 -46.12 -18.22 3.83
CA ILE A 714 -45.08 -18.38 4.85
C ILE A 714 -45.55 -19.44 5.84
N PHE A 715 -44.73 -20.47 6.04
CA PHE A 715 -44.89 -21.42 7.14
C PHE A 715 -43.86 -21.07 8.22
N ASP A 716 -44.31 -20.29 9.20
CA ASP A 716 -43.47 -19.89 10.31
C ASP A 716 -43.33 -21.04 11.33
N LYS A 717 -42.13 -21.62 11.40
CA LYS A 717 -41.80 -22.66 12.40
C LYS A 717 -41.57 -22.09 13.80
N LEU A 718 -41.47 -20.77 13.93
CA LEU A 718 -41.17 -20.05 15.17
C LEU A 718 -42.40 -19.35 15.76
N ALA A 719 -43.53 -19.33 15.06
CA ALA A 719 -44.77 -18.81 15.62
C ALA A 719 -45.10 -19.57 16.91
N CYS A 720 -45.23 -18.82 18.01
CA CYS A 720 -45.72 -19.36 19.27
C CYS A 720 -47.17 -19.81 19.08
N VAL A 721 -47.53 -20.93 19.69
CA VAL A 721 -48.89 -21.43 19.62
C VAL A 721 -49.78 -20.51 20.45
N ASP A 722 -50.54 -19.62 19.79
CA ASP A 722 -51.54 -18.80 20.45
C ASP A 722 -52.82 -19.62 20.67
N GLN A 723 -53.06 -20.04 21.91
CA GLN A 723 -54.27 -20.75 22.29
C GLN A 723 -55.54 -19.91 22.10
N GLY A 724 -55.44 -18.57 22.12
CA GLY A 724 -56.58 -17.67 21.99
C GLY A 724 -57.15 -17.56 20.58
N ALA A 725 -56.39 -17.93 19.55
CA ALA A 725 -56.82 -17.84 18.15
C ALA A 725 -57.54 -19.10 17.62
N VAL A 726 -57.47 -20.22 18.36
CA VAL A 726 -58.05 -21.52 17.97
C VAL A 726 -59.07 -21.95 19.03
N VAL A 727 -60.19 -21.25 19.10
CA VAL A 727 -61.17 -21.40 20.21
C VAL A 727 -62.20 -22.52 19.96
N ASP A 728 -62.33 -23.03 18.73
CA ASP A 728 -63.52 -23.82 18.37
C ASP A 728 -63.42 -25.34 18.60
N ASN A 729 -62.29 -25.88 19.06
CA ASN A 729 -62.17 -27.35 19.22
C ASN A 729 -61.53 -27.78 20.54
N LYS A 730 -62.37 -28.19 21.50
CA LYS A 730 -61.98 -28.68 22.85
C LYS A 730 -60.96 -29.83 22.84
N ARG A 731 -60.80 -30.57 21.74
CA ARG A 731 -59.85 -31.69 21.65
C ARG A 731 -58.41 -31.27 21.28
N LEU A 732 -58.21 -30.06 20.76
CA LEU A 732 -56.88 -29.59 20.35
C LEU A 732 -56.07 -28.99 21.51
N GLY A 733 -56.71 -28.58 22.62
CA GLY A 733 -56.03 -27.92 23.74
C GLY A 733 -54.88 -28.71 24.36
N ALA A 734 -55.02 -30.03 24.53
CA ALA A 734 -53.96 -30.89 25.08
C ALA A 734 -52.76 -31.01 24.12
N VAL A 735 -53.02 -31.12 22.82
CA VAL A 735 -51.98 -31.21 21.79
C VAL A 735 -51.25 -29.87 21.64
N LEU A 736 -51.97 -28.74 21.71
CA LEU A 736 -51.38 -27.41 21.66
C LEU A 736 -50.51 -27.13 22.90
N LYS A 737 -50.92 -27.60 24.08
CA LYS A 737 -50.12 -27.47 25.32
C LYS A 737 -48.83 -28.29 25.28
N LEU A 738 -48.89 -29.50 24.73
CA LEU A 738 -47.70 -30.33 24.49
C LEU A 738 -46.76 -29.70 23.46
N ALA A 739 -47.33 -29.10 22.40
CA ALA A 739 -46.55 -28.36 21.41
C ALA A 739 -45.84 -27.17 22.05
N GLN A 740 -46.53 -26.38 22.90
CA GLN A 740 -45.95 -25.23 23.61
C GLN A 740 -44.78 -25.64 24.52
N GLN A 741 -44.94 -26.67 25.35
CA GLN A 741 -43.84 -27.18 26.19
C GLN A 741 -42.61 -27.57 25.38
N LYS A 742 -42.82 -28.22 24.23
CA LYS A 742 -41.73 -28.63 23.35
C LYS A 742 -41.07 -27.44 22.62
N GLN A 743 -41.82 -26.35 22.40
CA GLN A 743 -41.24 -25.10 21.91
C GLN A 743 -40.33 -24.46 22.97
N ASP A 744 -40.78 -24.39 24.22
CA ASP A 744 -40.02 -23.80 25.34
C ASP A 744 -38.71 -24.57 25.61
N GLU A 745 -38.74 -25.92 25.59
CA GLU A 745 -37.55 -26.77 25.70
C GLU A 745 -36.51 -26.48 24.61
N LEU A 746 -36.94 -26.38 23.34
CA LEU A 746 -36.06 -26.10 22.21
C LEU A 746 -35.51 -24.65 22.22
N GLU A 747 -36.18 -23.73 22.91
CA GLU A 747 -35.72 -22.36 23.17
C GLU A 747 -34.63 -22.32 24.25
N ALA A 748 -34.83 -23.06 25.35
CA ALA A 748 -33.83 -23.23 26.41
C ALA A 748 -32.53 -23.89 25.90
N GLU A 749 -32.65 -24.83 24.96
CA GLU A 749 -31.51 -25.47 24.28
C GLU A 749 -30.86 -24.58 23.20
N GLY A 750 -31.41 -23.40 22.92
CA GLY A 750 -30.91 -22.47 21.91
C GLY A 750 -31.06 -22.95 20.46
N LYS A 751 -31.84 -24.02 20.21
CA LYS A 751 -32.05 -24.61 18.87
C LYS A 751 -33.08 -23.84 18.03
N ARG A 752 -33.96 -23.05 18.67
CA ARG A 752 -34.89 -22.10 18.04
C ARG A 752 -34.27 -20.73 17.71
N MET A 753 -33.02 -20.46 18.12
CA MET A 753 -32.30 -19.21 17.82
C MET A 753 -31.85 -19.14 16.34
N ARG A 754 -31.85 -17.94 15.73
CA ARG A 754 -31.44 -17.74 14.32
C ARG A 754 -29.94 -18.00 14.08
N SER A 755 -29.57 -18.32 12.83
CA SER A 755 -28.18 -18.67 12.44
C SER A 755 -27.25 -17.46 12.52
N LYS A 756 -26.03 -17.62 13.05
CA LYS A 756 -25.00 -16.56 13.09
C LYS A 756 -24.37 -16.24 11.72
N LYS A 757 -24.63 -17.04 10.67
CA LYS A 757 -23.99 -16.93 9.34
C LYS A 757 -24.78 -16.07 8.32
N MET A 758 -26.02 -15.67 8.61
CA MET A 758 -26.88 -14.90 7.69
C MET A 758 -26.87 -13.39 7.99
N PRO A 759 -27.24 -12.51 7.04
CA PRO A 759 -27.38 -11.08 7.28
C PRO A 759 -28.36 -10.84 8.44
N ARG A 760 -27.98 -10.00 9.41
CA ARG A 760 -28.86 -9.68 10.54
C ARG A 760 -30.00 -8.79 10.04
N ARG A 761 -31.26 -9.25 10.16
CA ARG A 761 -32.47 -8.47 9.79
C ARG A 761 -32.58 -7.09 10.43
N ARG A 762 -31.85 -6.82 11.52
CA ARG A 762 -31.74 -5.46 12.13
C ARG A 762 -31.30 -4.38 11.14
N ALA A 763 -30.53 -4.75 10.14
CA ALA A 763 -30.07 -3.80 9.14
C ALA A 763 -31.11 -3.53 8.03
N GLN A 764 -32.11 -4.40 7.87
CA GLN A 764 -33.31 -4.17 7.05
C GLN A 764 -34.36 -3.39 7.84
N GLU A 765 -34.55 -3.68 9.14
CA GLU A 765 -35.37 -2.86 10.04
C GLU A 765 -34.93 -1.39 10.02
N CYS A 766 -33.62 -1.13 10.02
CA CYS A 766 -33.07 0.21 9.95
C CYS A 766 -33.22 0.87 8.56
N VAL A 767 -33.15 0.11 7.47
CA VAL A 767 -33.43 0.62 6.11
C VAL A 767 -34.92 0.90 5.91
N LEU A 768 -35.80 0.09 6.51
CA LEU A 768 -37.25 0.32 6.59
C LEU A 768 -37.58 1.59 7.40
N GLU A 769 -36.91 1.80 8.54
CA GLU A 769 -37.01 3.05 9.32
C GLU A 769 -36.52 4.27 8.51
N GLU A 770 -35.42 4.14 7.77
CA GLU A 770 -34.91 5.19 6.86
C GLU A 770 -35.85 5.48 5.68
N LEU A 771 -36.46 4.45 5.06
CA LEU A 771 -37.39 4.61 3.93
C LEU A 771 -38.74 5.21 4.37
N ARG A 772 -39.24 4.81 5.54
CA ARG A 772 -40.43 5.43 6.17
C ARG A 772 -40.25 6.93 6.42
N ALA A 773 -39.03 7.36 6.74
CA ALA A 773 -38.70 8.77 6.95
C ALA A 773 -38.59 9.58 5.63
N ILE A 774 -38.33 8.94 4.49
CA ILE A 774 -38.17 9.59 3.18
C ILE A 774 -39.50 9.74 2.44
N ASN A 775 -40.36 8.72 2.48
CA ASN A 775 -41.71 8.78 1.92
C ASN A 775 -42.62 7.70 2.54
N PRO A 776 -43.61 8.06 3.37
CA PRO A 776 -44.45 7.08 4.07
C PRO A 776 -45.28 6.21 3.11
N VAL A 777 -45.56 6.69 1.90
CA VAL A 777 -46.39 5.99 0.90
C VAL A 777 -45.66 4.79 0.26
N LEU A 778 -44.32 4.80 0.25
CA LEU A 778 -43.53 3.71 -0.34
C LEU A 778 -43.44 2.46 0.55
N ALA A 779 -43.71 2.60 1.86
CA ALA A 779 -43.58 1.51 2.82
C ALA A 779 -44.86 0.66 2.97
N SER A 780 -46.04 1.25 2.75
CA SER A 780 -47.34 0.58 2.80
C SER A 780 -48.30 1.13 1.74
N PRO A 781 -48.21 0.70 0.47
CA PRO A 781 -49.08 1.21 -0.60
C PRO A 781 -50.58 0.92 -0.36
N GLN A 782 -50.88 -0.08 0.49
CA GLN A 782 -52.23 -0.57 0.78
C GLN A 782 -52.96 0.26 1.83
N ASP A 783 -52.23 1.08 2.59
CA ASP A 783 -52.79 1.95 3.65
C ASP A 783 -53.11 3.37 3.12
N PHE A 784 -52.83 3.65 1.84
CA PHE A 784 -53.13 4.94 1.22
C PHE A 784 -54.60 5.02 0.81
N VAL A 785 -55.41 5.72 1.61
CA VAL A 785 -56.75 6.16 1.22
C VAL A 785 -56.61 7.52 0.52
N PRO A 786 -56.89 7.63 -0.79
CA PRO A 786 -56.85 8.93 -1.47
C PRO A 786 -57.89 9.84 -0.84
N SER A 787 -57.47 11.04 -0.42
CA SER A 787 -58.37 12.10 0.02
C SER A 787 -59.28 12.51 -1.13
N LEU A 788 -60.49 11.97 -1.18
CA LEU A 788 -61.57 12.50 -2.01
C LEU A 788 -62.14 13.76 -1.35
N LYS A 789 -61.40 14.86 -1.43
CA LYS A 789 -61.94 16.22 -1.35
C LYS A 789 -61.22 17.08 -2.37
N ARG A 790 -62.03 17.66 -3.27
CA ARG A 790 -61.65 18.68 -4.26
C ARG A 790 -61.05 19.91 -3.59
#